data_AF-A0A423H8Y9-F1
#
_entry.id   AF-A0A423H8Y9-F1
#
_cell.length_a   1.000
_cell.length_b   1.000
_cell.length_c   1.000
_cell.angle_alpha   90.00
_cell.angle_beta   90.00
_cell.angle_gamma   90.00
#
_symmetry.space_group_name_H-M   'P 1'
#
loop_
_entity.id
_entity.type
_entity.pdbx_description
1 polymer ?
#
loop_
_entity_poly.entity_id
_entity_poly.type
_entity_poly.pdbx_seq_one_letter_code
_entity_poly.pdbx_strand_id
1 'polypeptide(L)'
;MKAPYVRNNRRILIVDDTASIHQDFAKILCPHALDNDALSSAEEALFGTQVVVSDVGFVLDSAFQGLEALGKVEAALAKDLPYAMAFIDMRMPPGWDGLETIERLWQVDPKLQVALCTAYSDYSWDDIAERLELGDRLLILKKPFDAIEIRQMASALTVKWQMTEDAALKMNLLEQAVEERTRELSDANIIVQNSPTILYRLRGEPSFPLMYISHNITKFGHVAAQLVASANWAKELIHPEDQGKVDDAMARILDRDAAGASIEFRLRTGTGDWRWVENRYVPVRDHDGRLLEVEGIIIDITERKLAEEKIALLARTDGLTGLANRATLLERLHQAFAAARRGAATFAVFYLDLDHFKRINDTLGHPIGDLLLQEVARRIKACIRENDVVARLGGDEFAIVQLDAGDPTQSATLAGKVRDELVLPYTLDGNNVRVSVSIGISTYSSSSLSAESLLAQADMALYRSKEKGRNQYHFHSEEINQEVLDRISIANDLKQAIDRNELELHYLPEVDLSTGKILGMEAQVRWSHPERGLLEPDMFLPAAEKTGVIIALGHWLLDRACQQMRQWRDNGMAPPVIAIKLSLAQLKSGPDLIYDVLRTTALWNLCPWDLRFDVTEATLAQTKWTHNDVLPRLRELGVKIAIDDFGTEYSSFDYLKTYRVNHLKLAQAFIDTATRDPASATTLRAIINFAREVGIGIIAEGVETQEQRSSLISTGSPMNAQGYYFSKAVSSQQAAALLMAGSIVPPTFPGATNPMFEDAPHPPEDRG
;
A
#
# COMPACT_ATOMS: atom_id res chain seq x y z
N MET A 1 0.25 17.50 -61.86
CA MET A 1 0.27 17.10 -63.28
C MET A 1 -0.49 18.15 -64.08
N LYS A 2 0.11 18.71 -65.15
CA LYS A 2 -0.61 19.62 -66.05
C LYS A 2 -1.78 18.84 -66.68
N ALA A 3 -3.00 19.39 -66.59
CA ALA A 3 -4.17 18.80 -67.21
C ALA A 3 -3.92 18.66 -68.74
N PRO A 4 -4.18 17.49 -69.35
CA PRO A 4 -4.09 17.36 -70.79
C PRO A 4 -5.13 18.29 -71.42
N TYR A 5 -4.70 19.12 -72.38
CA TYR A 5 -5.60 19.89 -73.23
C TYR A 5 -6.60 18.91 -73.88
N VAL A 6 -7.87 18.95 -73.45
CA VAL A 6 -8.94 18.18 -74.07
C VAL A 6 -9.11 18.75 -75.48
N ARG A 7 -8.77 17.97 -76.51
CA ARG A 7 -9.10 18.31 -77.90
C ARG A 7 -10.63 18.29 -78.00
N ASN A 8 -11.24 19.44 -78.31
CA ASN A 8 -12.69 19.50 -78.57
C ASN A 8 -13.05 18.47 -79.64
N ASN A 9 -14.04 17.61 -79.35
CA ASN A 9 -14.56 16.67 -80.33
C ASN A 9 -15.18 17.43 -81.51
N ARG A 10 -14.47 17.45 -82.65
CA ARG A 10 -14.91 18.10 -83.90
C ARG A 10 -15.29 17.08 -84.98
N ARG A 11 -15.69 15.87 -84.59
CA ARG A 11 -16.19 14.85 -85.52
C ARG A 11 -17.63 15.14 -85.90
N ILE A 12 -17.88 15.26 -87.20
CA ILE A 12 -19.19 15.54 -87.77
C ILE A 12 -19.56 14.43 -88.75
N LEU A 13 -20.78 13.93 -88.64
CA LEU A 13 -21.37 13.00 -89.59
C LEU A 13 -22.26 13.77 -90.57
N ILE A 14 -22.07 13.59 -91.87
CA ILE A 14 -22.95 14.16 -92.89
C ILE A 14 -23.79 13.02 -93.44
N VAL A 15 -25.11 13.19 -93.44
CA VAL A 15 -26.08 12.20 -93.91
C VAL A 15 -26.94 12.84 -95.00
N ASP A 16 -26.67 12.51 -96.26
CA ASP A 16 -27.40 13.02 -97.42
C ASP A 16 -27.28 11.99 -98.55
N ASP A 17 -28.31 11.81 -99.39
CA ASP A 17 -28.27 10.81 -100.46
C ASP A 17 -27.46 11.27 -101.69
N THR A 18 -27.11 12.55 -101.74
CA THR A 18 -26.51 13.21 -102.89
C THR A 18 -25.01 13.45 -102.68
N ALA A 19 -24.18 12.75 -103.44
CA ALA A 19 -22.71 12.80 -103.31
C ALA A 19 -22.08 14.20 -103.46
N SER A 20 -22.68 15.11 -104.26
CA SER A 20 -22.18 16.48 -104.40
C SER A 20 -22.35 17.30 -103.11
N ILE A 21 -23.37 17.03 -102.30
CA ILE A 21 -23.64 17.76 -101.05
C ILE A 21 -22.54 17.47 -100.01
N HIS A 22 -22.09 16.21 -99.92
CA HIS A 22 -20.95 15.85 -99.07
C HIS A 22 -19.66 16.60 -99.46
N GLN A 23 -19.43 16.78 -100.77
CA GLN A 23 -18.26 17.54 -101.25
C GLN A 23 -18.38 19.02 -100.89
N ASP A 24 -19.58 19.58 -100.90
CA ASP A 24 -19.80 20.98 -100.54
C ASP A 24 -19.63 21.20 -99.03
N PHE A 25 -20.15 20.32 -98.18
CA PHE A 25 -19.85 20.35 -96.74
C PHE A 25 -18.35 20.19 -96.46
N ALA A 26 -17.65 19.32 -97.20
CA ALA A 26 -16.20 19.17 -97.08
C ALA A 26 -15.45 20.46 -97.46
N LYS A 27 -15.85 21.15 -98.53
CA LYS A 27 -15.26 22.46 -98.89
C LYS A 27 -15.50 23.53 -97.80
N ILE A 28 -16.67 23.51 -97.17
CA ILE A 28 -17.09 24.54 -96.19
C ILE A 28 -16.43 24.32 -94.82
N LEU A 29 -16.41 23.06 -94.34
CA LEU A 29 -15.98 22.68 -93.00
C LEU A 29 -14.51 22.23 -92.93
N CYS A 30 -13.92 21.86 -94.07
CA CYS A 30 -12.52 21.45 -94.19
C CYS A 30 -11.85 22.21 -95.36
N PRO A 31 -11.71 23.55 -95.31
CA PRO A 31 -10.99 24.27 -96.36
C PRO A 31 -9.55 23.72 -96.49
N HIS A 32 -9.24 23.15 -97.65
CA HIS A 32 -7.89 22.61 -97.92
C HIS A 32 -6.87 23.75 -97.88
N ALA A 33 -5.79 23.49 -97.14
CA ALA A 33 -4.59 24.29 -96.93
C ALA A 33 -3.73 24.54 -98.19
N LEU A 34 -4.32 24.78 -99.37
CA LEU A 34 -3.60 24.83 -100.65
C LEU A 34 -3.41 26.24 -101.26
N ASP A 35 -3.92 27.32 -100.65
CA ASP A 35 -3.64 28.71 -101.11
C ASP A 35 -2.87 29.57 -100.08
N ASN A 36 -2.53 29.02 -98.91
CA ASN A 36 -1.87 29.78 -97.85
C ASN A 36 -0.35 29.90 -98.00
N ASP A 37 0.32 29.04 -98.79
CA ASP A 37 1.79 29.07 -98.89
C ASP A 37 2.31 30.32 -99.62
N ALA A 38 1.58 30.85 -100.61
CA ALA A 38 2.02 32.03 -101.35
C ALA A 38 1.82 33.34 -100.56
N LEU A 39 0.74 33.45 -99.80
CA LEU A 39 0.44 34.63 -98.98
C LEU A 39 1.23 34.62 -97.66
N SER A 40 1.34 33.45 -97.00
CA SER A 40 2.15 33.26 -95.78
C SER A 40 3.62 33.57 -96.02
N SER A 41 4.18 33.13 -97.16
CA SER A 41 5.57 33.41 -97.53
C SER A 41 5.83 34.90 -97.81
N ALA A 42 4.83 35.61 -98.33
CA ALA A 42 4.92 37.06 -98.57
C ALA A 42 4.80 37.87 -97.26
N GLU A 43 3.94 37.45 -96.32
CA GLU A 43 3.79 38.10 -95.02
C GLU A 43 4.97 37.83 -94.07
N GLU A 44 5.56 36.63 -94.09
CA GLU A 44 6.79 36.32 -93.33
C GLU A 44 7.98 37.17 -93.79
N ALA A 45 8.09 37.43 -95.10
CA ALA A 45 9.15 38.28 -95.65
C ALA A 45 8.95 39.79 -95.34
N LEU A 46 7.71 40.23 -95.07
CA LEU A 46 7.36 41.65 -94.85
C LEU A 46 7.25 42.05 -93.37
N PHE A 47 6.77 41.17 -92.48
CA PHE A 47 6.38 41.56 -91.10
C PHE A 47 6.94 40.70 -89.96
N GLY A 48 7.72 39.63 -90.24
CA GLY A 48 8.55 38.93 -89.25
C GLY A 48 7.85 38.36 -88.01
N THR A 49 6.53 38.18 -88.03
CA THR A 49 5.76 37.70 -86.87
C THR A 49 4.75 36.62 -87.32
N GLN A 50 4.89 35.39 -86.81
CA GLN A 50 3.95 34.29 -87.04
C GLN A 50 2.60 34.59 -86.37
N VAL A 51 1.57 34.90 -87.16
CA VAL A 51 0.18 34.86 -86.72
C VAL A 51 -0.29 33.40 -86.82
N VAL A 52 -0.30 32.68 -85.69
CA VAL A 52 -0.90 31.33 -85.63
C VAL A 52 -2.41 31.48 -85.66
N VAL A 53 -3.01 31.45 -86.86
CA VAL A 53 -4.44 31.23 -87.01
C VAL A 53 -4.69 29.74 -86.72
N SER A 54 -5.34 29.43 -85.59
CA SER A 54 -5.72 28.07 -85.22
C SER A 54 -6.91 27.60 -86.05
N ASP A 55 -6.68 27.24 -87.31
CA ASP A 55 -7.72 26.67 -88.17
C ASP A 55 -7.81 25.16 -87.89
N VAL A 56 -8.47 24.79 -86.78
CA VAL A 56 -8.71 23.39 -86.43
C VAL A 56 -9.90 22.89 -87.26
N GLY A 57 -9.62 22.32 -88.43
CA GLY A 57 -10.63 21.74 -89.32
C GLY A 57 -11.49 20.67 -88.63
N PHE A 58 -12.73 20.52 -89.10
CA PHE A 58 -13.62 19.43 -88.66
C PHE A 58 -13.16 18.09 -89.25
N VAL A 59 -13.50 16.99 -88.58
CA VAL A 59 -13.30 15.63 -89.12
C VAL A 59 -14.65 15.12 -89.60
N LEU A 60 -14.77 14.91 -90.91
CA LEU A 60 -16.05 14.56 -91.53
C LEU A 60 -16.08 13.07 -91.89
N ASP A 61 -17.20 12.42 -91.58
CA ASP A 61 -17.58 11.16 -92.19
C ASP A 61 -18.90 11.34 -92.95
N SER A 62 -19.07 10.60 -94.04
CA SER A 62 -20.24 10.71 -94.92
C SER A 62 -21.04 9.42 -94.86
N ALA A 63 -22.34 9.48 -94.65
CA ALA A 63 -23.28 8.37 -94.83
C ALA A 63 -24.32 8.77 -95.89
N PHE A 64 -24.66 7.86 -96.80
CA PHE A 64 -25.56 8.20 -97.90
C PHE A 64 -27.02 7.89 -97.60
N GLN A 65 -27.30 7.22 -96.49
CA GLN A 65 -28.64 6.82 -96.04
C GLN A 65 -28.67 6.75 -94.50
N GLY A 66 -29.86 6.90 -93.90
CA GLY A 66 -30.02 6.87 -92.45
C GLY A 66 -29.56 5.57 -91.77
N LEU A 67 -29.79 4.41 -92.38
CA LEU A 67 -29.33 3.12 -91.85
C LEU A 67 -27.80 3.02 -91.83
N GLU A 68 -27.12 3.57 -92.83
CA GLU A 68 -25.65 3.65 -92.86
C GLU A 68 -25.14 4.58 -91.77
N ALA A 69 -25.82 5.72 -91.56
CA ALA A 69 -25.48 6.67 -90.50
C ALA A 69 -25.56 6.03 -89.11
N LEU A 70 -26.62 5.26 -88.84
CA LEU A 70 -26.77 4.52 -87.58
C LEU A 70 -25.61 3.54 -87.34
N GLY A 71 -25.26 2.73 -88.35
CA GLY A 71 -24.13 1.82 -88.25
C GLY A 71 -22.79 2.51 -88.00
N LYS A 72 -22.60 3.73 -88.53
CA LYS A 72 -21.40 4.55 -88.24
C LYS A 72 -21.39 5.09 -86.82
N VAL A 73 -22.53 5.58 -86.32
CA VAL A 73 -22.64 6.07 -84.92
C VAL A 73 -22.41 4.92 -83.93
N GLU A 74 -23.03 3.76 -84.14
CA GLU A 74 -22.81 2.56 -83.32
C GLU A 74 -21.34 2.12 -83.32
N ALA A 75 -20.72 2.05 -84.51
CA ALA A 75 -19.30 1.68 -84.62
C ALA A 75 -18.36 2.73 -84.00
N ALA A 76 -18.73 4.00 -84.04
CA ALA A 76 -17.99 5.11 -83.45
C ALA A 76 -18.08 5.08 -81.92
N LEU A 77 -19.26 4.85 -81.35
CA LEU A 77 -19.47 4.66 -79.92
C LEU A 77 -18.74 3.42 -79.39
N ALA A 78 -18.77 2.31 -80.13
CA ALA A 78 -18.04 1.09 -79.76
C ALA A 78 -16.51 1.29 -79.72
N LYS A 79 -15.99 2.29 -80.45
CA LYS A 79 -14.57 2.66 -80.49
C LYS A 79 -14.24 3.85 -79.57
N ASP A 80 -15.19 4.30 -78.75
CA ASP A 80 -15.07 5.48 -77.88
C ASP A 80 -14.64 6.76 -78.63
N LEU A 81 -15.14 6.90 -79.86
CA LEU A 81 -14.92 8.06 -80.70
C LEU A 81 -16.29 8.59 -81.15
N PRO A 82 -17.16 9.10 -80.27
CA PRO A 82 -18.49 9.56 -80.67
C PRO A 82 -18.43 10.71 -81.69
N TYR A 83 -19.47 10.85 -82.50
CA TYR A 83 -19.66 12.06 -83.29
C TYR A 83 -20.21 13.16 -82.37
N ALA A 84 -19.65 14.36 -82.46
CA ALA A 84 -20.19 15.49 -81.70
C ALA A 84 -21.45 16.05 -82.34
N MET A 85 -21.54 15.98 -83.68
CA MET A 85 -22.66 16.53 -84.44
C MET A 85 -22.95 15.72 -85.71
N ALA A 86 -24.19 15.76 -86.19
CA ALA A 86 -24.57 15.31 -87.53
C ALA A 86 -25.35 16.38 -88.33
N PHE A 87 -25.03 16.54 -89.62
CA PHE A 87 -25.91 17.21 -90.58
C PHE A 87 -26.72 16.13 -91.30
N ILE A 88 -28.04 16.26 -91.30
CA ILE A 88 -28.94 15.21 -91.80
C ILE A 88 -29.93 15.81 -92.77
N ASP A 89 -30.01 15.30 -93.98
CA ASP A 89 -31.01 15.74 -94.95
C ASP A 89 -32.40 15.23 -94.63
N MET A 90 -33.41 16.06 -94.91
CA MET A 90 -34.80 15.73 -94.66
C MET A 90 -35.31 14.63 -95.61
N ARG A 91 -34.85 14.54 -96.87
CA ARG A 91 -35.40 13.62 -97.89
C ARG A 91 -34.32 12.78 -98.56
N MET A 92 -34.21 11.50 -98.18
CA MET A 92 -33.20 10.56 -98.69
C MET A 92 -33.82 9.25 -99.26
N PRO A 93 -34.57 9.28 -100.39
CA PRO A 93 -35.16 8.07 -100.97
C PRO A 93 -34.11 7.07 -101.51
N PRO A 94 -34.35 5.74 -101.46
CA PRO A 94 -35.56 5.05 -101.00
C PRO A 94 -35.58 4.70 -99.50
N GLY A 95 -34.60 5.15 -98.71
CA GLY A 95 -34.44 4.77 -97.29
C GLY A 95 -35.14 5.69 -96.30
N TRP A 96 -34.61 5.75 -95.08
CA TRP A 96 -35.14 6.57 -93.98
C TRP A 96 -35.10 8.05 -94.33
N ASP A 97 -36.15 8.77 -93.97
CA ASP A 97 -36.15 10.24 -94.01
C ASP A 97 -35.30 10.82 -92.88
N GLY A 98 -35.11 12.15 -92.89
CA GLY A 98 -34.28 12.83 -91.91
C GLY A 98 -34.81 12.69 -90.47
N LEU A 99 -36.12 12.67 -90.28
CA LEU A 99 -36.74 12.55 -88.95
C LEU A 99 -36.58 11.14 -88.37
N GLU A 100 -36.88 10.09 -89.15
CA GLU A 100 -36.66 8.71 -88.73
C GLU A 100 -35.17 8.46 -88.45
N THR A 101 -34.28 9.05 -89.26
CA THR A 101 -32.83 8.97 -89.01
C THR A 101 -32.46 9.57 -87.65
N ILE A 102 -32.96 10.76 -87.31
CA ILE A 102 -32.67 11.42 -86.02
C ILE A 102 -33.19 10.60 -84.83
N GLU A 103 -34.44 10.13 -84.90
CA GLU A 103 -35.04 9.31 -83.84
C GLU A 103 -34.16 8.09 -83.54
N ARG A 104 -33.67 7.40 -84.59
CA ARG A 104 -32.81 6.22 -84.46
C ARG A 104 -31.42 6.56 -83.93
N LEU A 105 -30.82 7.65 -84.41
CA LEU A 105 -29.50 8.06 -83.93
C LEU A 105 -29.53 8.45 -82.46
N TRP A 106 -30.55 9.18 -81.98
CA TRP A 106 -30.65 9.58 -80.57
C TRP A 106 -31.02 8.45 -79.61
N GLN A 107 -31.64 7.37 -80.09
CA GLN A 107 -31.82 6.16 -79.28
C GLN A 107 -30.48 5.51 -78.92
N VAL A 108 -29.49 5.60 -79.81
CA VAL A 108 -28.16 5.00 -79.62
C VAL A 108 -27.18 6.02 -79.01
N ASP A 109 -27.19 7.27 -79.47
CA ASP A 109 -26.39 8.37 -78.93
C ASP A 109 -27.28 9.57 -78.55
N PRO A 110 -27.79 9.61 -77.30
CA PRO A 110 -28.61 10.72 -76.82
C PRO A 110 -27.86 12.07 -76.74
N LYS A 111 -26.52 12.06 -76.83
CA LYS A 111 -25.66 13.25 -76.71
C LYS A 111 -25.38 13.90 -78.07
N LEU A 112 -25.54 13.17 -79.18
CA LEU A 112 -25.29 13.65 -80.54
C LEU A 112 -26.10 14.92 -80.86
N GLN A 113 -25.42 15.98 -81.28
CA GLN A 113 -26.11 17.20 -81.75
C GLN A 113 -26.51 17.04 -83.22
N VAL A 114 -27.66 17.58 -83.63
CA VAL A 114 -28.12 17.44 -85.02
C VAL A 114 -28.50 18.78 -85.63
N ALA A 115 -28.08 19.00 -86.88
CA ALA A 115 -28.67 20.00 -87.76
C ALA A 115 -29.44 19.30 -88.90
N LEU A 116 -30.75 19.49 -88.92
CA LEU A 116 -31.64 18.96 -89.95
C LEU A 116 -31.71 19.92 -91.13
N CYS A 117 -31.30 19.43 -92.29
CA CYS A 117 -31.24 20.12 -93.57
C CYS A 117 -32.56 19.95 -94.33
N THR A 118 -33.30 21.04 -94.60
CA THR A 118 -34.64 20.97 -95.23
C THR A 118 -34.86 22.04 -96.30
N ALA A 119 -35.74 21.80 -97.28
CA ALA A 119 -36.27 22.80 -98.20
C ALA A 119 -37.64 23.35 -97.74
N TYR A 120 -38.13 24.42 -98.39
CA TYR A 120 -39.32 25.20 -97.98
C TYR A 120 -40.66 24.43 -97.94
N SER A 121 -40.70 23.18 -98.44
CA SER A 121 -41.94 22.44 -98.70
C SER A 121 -41.98 21.03 -98.11
N ASP A 122 -41.03 20.66 -97.24
CA ASP A 122 -40.83 19.25 -96.90
C ASP A 122 -41.72 18.76 -95.74
N TYR A 123 -41.90 19.55 -94.67
CA TYR A 123 -42.81 19.30 -93.53
C TYR A 123 -43.19 20.62 -92.81
N SER A 124 -44.27 20.63 -92.02
CA SER A 124 -44.60 21.77 -91.15
C SER A 124 -43.85 21.71 -89.80
N TRP A 125 -43.68 22.84 -89.12
CA TRP A 125 -43.01 22.89 -87.81
C TRP A 125 -43.69 22.01 -86.76
N ASP A 126 -45.02 21.89 -86.82
CA ASP A 126 -45.82 21.09 -85.90
C ASP A 126 -45.54 19.59 -86.10
N ASP A 127 -45.34 19.13 -87.34
CA ASP A 127 -45.02 17.73 -87.65
C ASP A 127 -43.65 17.30 -87.08
N ILE A 128 -42.68 18.23 -87.02
CA ILE A 128 -41.34 17.98 -86.44
C ILE A 128 -41.43 17.94 -84.91
N ALA A 129 -42.23 18.83 -84.31
CA ALA A 129 -42.43 18.91 -82.87
C ALA A 129 -43.17 17.70 -82.28
N GLU A 130 -44.07 17.07 -83.04
CA GLU A 130 -44.82 15.88 -82.59
C GLU A 130 -43.94 14.61 -82.53
N ARG A 131 -42.91 14.51 -83.38
CA ARG A 131 -42.06 13.32 -83.49
C ARG A 131 -40.73 13.43 -82.75
N LEU A 132 -40.18 14.64 -82.62
CA LEU A 132 -38.92 14.89 -81.95
C LEU A 132 -39.12 15.94 -80.86
N GLU A 133 -38.58 15.69 -79.66
CA GLU A 133 -38.48 16.72 -78.64
C GLU A 133 -37.57 17.85 -79.17
N LEU A 134 -38.18 18.99 -79.53
CA LEU A 134 -37.50 20.22 -79.91
C LEU A 134 -36.80 20.84 -78.69
N GLY A 135 -35.73 20.19 -78.25
CA GLY A 135 -34.77 20.76 -77.30
C GLY A 135 -33.60 21.40 -78.04
N ASP A 136 -32.69 22.02 -77.29
CA ASP A 136 -31.52 22.70 -77.82
C ASP A 136 -30.49 21.79 -78.57
N ARG A 137 -30.84 20.53 -78.87
CA ARG A 137 -30.02 19.52 -79.56
C ARG A 137 -30.31 19.42 -81.06
N LEU A 138 -31.42 20.00 -81.53
CA LEU A 138 -31.80 20.05 -82.93
C LEU A 138 -31.80 21.49 -83.41
N LEU A 139 -31.08 21.76 -84.51
CA LEU A 139 -31.19 22.98 -85.27
C LEU A 139 -31.72 22.68 -86.67
N ILE A 140 -32.49 23.60 -87.24
CA ILE A 140 -32.99 23.47 -88.61
C ILE A 140 -32.14 24.37 -89.51
N LEU A 141 -31.59 23.79 -90.56
CA LEU A 141 -30.80 24.45 -91.59
C LEU A 141 -31.52 24.37 -92.94
N LYS A 142 -31.62 25.49 -93.66
CA LYS A 142 -32.51 25.59 -94.82
C LYS A 142 -31.75 25.72 -96.14
N LYS A 143 -32.13 24.92 -97.15
CA LYS A 143 -31.51 24.92 -98.49
C LYS A 143 -31.99 26.13 -99.35
N PRO A 144 -31.12 26.81 -100.12
CA PRO A 144 -29.66 26.63 -100.22
C PRO A 144 -28.91 27.24 -99.02
N PHE A 145 -27.83 26.59 -98.60
CA PHE A 145 -27.09 26.95 -97.39
C PHE A 145 -26.05 28.05 -97.61
N ASP A 146 -25.83 28.89 -96.59
CA ASP A 146 -24.67 29.78 -96.52
C ASP A 146 -23.49 29.08 -95.81
N ALA A 147 -22.27 29.28 -96.31
CA ALA A 147 -21.07 28.64 -95.78
C ALA A 147 -20.73 29.08 -94.34
N ILE A 148 -21.06 30.32 -93.97
CA ILE A 148 -20.85 30.86 -92.63
C ILE A 148 -21.84 30.22 -91.65
N GLU A 149 -23.10 30.05 -92.04
CA GLU A 149 -24.13 29.41 -91.21
C GLU A 149 -23.74 27.97 -90.83
N ILE A 150 -23.32 27.17 -91.82
CA ILE A 150 -22.85 25.80 -91.60
C ILE A 150 -21.67 25.76 -90.63
N ARG A 151 -20.68 26.64 -90.80
CA ARG A 151 -19.47 26.67 -89.97
C ARG A 151 -19.76 27.13 -88.54
N GLN A 152 -20.64 28.12 -88.37
CA GLN A 152 -21.05 28.59 -87.05
C GLN A 152 -21.83 27.52 -86.28
N MET A 153 -22.78 26.83 -86.92
CA MET A 153 -23.52 25.72 -86.30
C MET A 153 -22.60 24.58 -85.90
N ALA A 154 -21.72 24.15 -86.81
CA ALA A 154 -20.73 23.11 -86.54
C ALA A 154 -19.84 23.45 -85.33
N SER A 155 -19.36 24.69 -85.23
CA SER A 155 -18.53 25.14 -84.11
C SER A 155 -19.32 25.21 -82.79
N ALA A 156 -20.52 25.79 -82.81
CA ALA A 156 -21.33 25.97 -81.61
C ALA A 156 -21.78 24.63 -81.01
N LEU A 157 -22.28 23.71 -81.84
CA LEU A 157 -22.82 22.44 -81.38
C LEU A 157 -21.72 21.47 -80.91
N THR A 158 -20.56 21.45 -81.57
CA THR A 158 -19.43 20.62 -81.12
C THR A 158 -18.85 21.10 -79.79
N VAL A 159 -18.77 22.43 -79.57
CA VAL A 159 -18.38 23.00 -78.26
C VAL A 159 -19.40 22.67 -77.18
N LYS A 160 -20.70 22.75 -77.49
CA LYS A 160 -21.76 22.41 -76.55
C LYS A 160 -21.71 20.94 -76.12
N TRP A 161 -21.47 20.03 -77.07
CA TRP A 161 -21.27 18.61 -76.78
C TRP A 161 -20.13 18.42 -75.77
N GLN A 162 -18.99 19.07 -76.01
CA GLN A 162 -17.81 19.00 -75.13
C GLN A 162 -18.10 19.52 -73.72
N MET A 163 -18.77 20.66 -73.59
CA MET A 163 -19.12 21.24 -72.28
C MET A 163 -20.04 20.32 -71.45
N THR A 164 -20.94 19.59 -72.12
CA THR A 164 -21.85 18.66 -71.46
C THR A 164 -21.09 17.47 -70.86
N GLU A 165 -20.06 16.99 -71.56
CA GLU A 165 -19.22 15.88 -71.09
C GLU A 165 -18.34 16.28 -69.89
N ASP A 166 -17.71 17.46 -69.98
CA ASP A 166 -16.85 17.98 -68.91
C ASP A 166 -17.62 18.21 -67.60
N ALA A 167 -18.87 18.69 -67.69
CA ALA A 167 -19.73 18.91 -66.53
C ALA A 167 -20.10 17.59 -65.82
N ALA A 168 -20.44 16.56 -66.59
CA ALA A 168 -20.77 15.25 -66.04
C ALA A 168 -19.58 14.62 -65.30
N LEU A 169 -18.37 14.73 -65.85
CA LEU A 169 -17.17 14.20 -65.23
C LEU A 169 -16.83 14.92 -63.91
N LYS A 170 -17.00 16.25 -63.87
CA LYS A 170 -16.73 17.04 -62.66
C LYS A 170 -17.73 16.74 -61.53
N MET A 171 -18.99 16.46 -61.86
CA MET A 171 -20.00 16.09 -60.87
C MET A 171 -19.66 14.77 -60.16
N ASN A 172 -19.29 13.73 -60.93
CA ASN A 172 -18.90 12.43 -60.39
C ASN A 172 -17.70 12.53 -59.44
N LEU A 173 -16.68 13.33 -59.78
CA LEU A 173 -15.52 13.54 -58.90
C LEU A 173 -15.89 14.23 -57.58
N LEU A 174 -16.86 15.14 -57.62
CA LEU A 174 -17.31 15.86 -56.44
C LEU A 174 -18.10 14.95 -55.50
N GLU A 175 -18.98 14.11 -56.05
CA GLU A 175 -19.74 13.11 -55.27
C GLU A 175 -18.81 12.13 -54.56
N GLN A 176 -17.80 11.60 -55.27
CA GLN A 176 -16.79 10.72 -54.67
C GLN A 176 -16.05 11.37 -53.50
N ALA A 177 -15.66 12.64 -53.64
CA ALA A 177 -14.96 13.36 -52.58
C ALA A 177 -15.85 13.61 -51.35
N VAL A 178 -17.15 13.86 -51.54
CA VAL A 178 -18.10 14.05 -50.44
C VAL A 178 -18.34 12.74 -49.69
N GLU A 179 -18.51 11.62 -50.40
CA GLU A 179 -18.67 10.31 -49.77
C GLU A 179 -17.45 9.91 -48.95
N GLU A 180 -16.24 10.11 -49.48
CA GLU A 180 -15.00 9.79 -48.80
C GLU A 180 -14.86 10.60 -47.50
N ARG A 181 -15.12 11.92 -47.56
CA ARG A 181 -15.04 12.78 -46.37
C ARG A 181 -16.09 12.44 -45.32
N THR A 182 -17.30 12.07 -45.75
CA THR A 182 -18.38 11.66 -44.85
C THR A 182 -18.02 10.35 -44.13
N ARG A 183 -17.37 9.42 -44.82
CA ARG A 183 -16.87 8.16 -44.23
C ARG A 183 -15.80 8.42 -43.17
N GLU A 184 -14.80 9.25 -43.47
CA GLU A 184 -13.73 9.60 -42.52
C GLU A 184 -14.27 10.22 -41.22
N LEU A 185 -15.24 11.12 -41.33
CA LEU A 185 -15.91 11.75 -40.19
C LEU A 185 -16.69 10.72 -39.35
N SER A 186 -17.39 9.79 -40.00
CA SER A 186 -18.11 8.70 -39.33
C SER A 186 -17.15 7.79 -38.56
N ASP A 187 -16.04 7.38 -39.19
CA ASP A 187 -15.04 6.51 -38.57
C ASP A 187 -14.38 7.16 -37.35
N ALA A 188 -14.04 8.45 -37.45
CA ALA A 188 -13.52 9.22 -36.32
C ALA A 188 -14.51 9.29 -35.14
N ASN A 189 -15.81 9.47 -35.42
CA ASN A 189 -16.85 9.53 -34.39
C ASN A 189 -17.03 8.17 -33.70
N ILE A 190 -16.98 7.05 -34.44
CA ILE A 190 -17.05 5.70 -33.89
C ILE A 190 -15.88 5.42 -32.94
N ILE A 191 -14.66 5.82 -33.30
CA ILE A 191 -13.47 5.65 -32.44
C ILE A 191 -13.64 6.40 -31.12
N VAL A 192 -14.13 7.65 -31.16
CA VAL A 192 -14.35 8.46 -29.95
C VAL A 192 -15.44 7.85 -29.07
N GLN A 193 -16.54 7.39 -29.64
CA GLN A 193 -17.67 6.80 -28.87
C GLN A 193 -17.33 5.43 -28.28
N ASN A 194 -16.50 4.63 -28.96
CA ASN A 194 -16.08 3.33 -28.45
C ASN A 194 -14.91 3.41 -27.46
N SER A 195 -14.16 4.52 -27.45
CA SER A 195 -13.13 4.76 -26.44
C SER A 195 -13.71 4.82 -25.01
N PRO A 196 -13.02 4.32 -23.97
CA PRO A 196 -13.40 4.52 -22.57
C PRO A 196 -13.10 5.95 -22.08
N THR A 197 -12.41 6.76 -22.88
CA THR A 197 -11.99 8.12 -22.53
C THR A 197 -13.16 9.10 -22.59
N ILE A 198 -13.33 9.91 -21.54
CA ILE A 198 -14.29 11.02 -21.54
C ILE A 198 -13.57 12.27 -22.00
N LEU A 199 -14.15 12.97 -22.97
CA LEU A 199 -13.68 14.26 -23.44
C LEU A 199 -14.63 15.33 -22.94
N TYR A 200 -14.11 16.42 -22.42
CA TYR A 200 -14.93 17.54 -22.01
C TYR A 200 -14.25 18.87 -22.28
N ARG A 201 -15.04 19.94 -22.24
CA ARG A 201 -14.59 21.29 -22.49
C ARG A 201 -15.19 22.23 -21.48
N LEU A 202 -14.35 23.06 -20.88
CA LEU A 202 -14.72 24.11 -19.94
C LEU A 202 -14.54 25.47 -20.60
N ARG A 203 -15.36 26.45 -20.22
CA ARG A 203 -15.14 27.85 -20.62
C ARG A 203 -14.00 28.45 -19.81
N GLY A 204 -13.16 29.27 -20.43
CA GLY A 204 -12.05 30.01 -19.82
C GLY A 204 -12.49 31.22 -18.97
N GLU A 205 -13.60 31.10 -18.26
CA GLU A 205 -14.13 32.13 -17.34
C GLU A 205 -14.07 31.62 -15.89
N PRO A 206 -14.00 32.51 -14.89
CA PRO A 206 -14.05 32.12 -13.48
C PRO A 206 -15.28 31.24 -13.20
N SER A 207 -15.09 30.13 -12.48
CA SER A 207 -16.01 28.99 -12.28
C SER A 207 -15.93 27.83 -13.29
N PHE A 208 -15.25 28.01 -14.43
CA PHE A 208 -15.02 26.98 -15.45
C PHE A 208 -16.27 26.13 -15.77
N PRO A 209 -17.36 26.75 -16.25
CA PRO A 209 -18.58 26.02 -16.56
C PRO A 209 -18.33 24.98 -17.65
N LEU A 210 -18.93 23.81 -17.47
CA LEU A 210 -18.84 22.68 -18.40
C LEU A 210 -19.66 23.01 -19.67
N MET A 211 -18.98 23.15 -20.80
CA MET A 211 -19.59 23.46 -22.10
C MET A 211 -19.98 22.21 -22.86
N TYR A 212 -19.18 21.17 -22.74
CA TYR A 212 -19.36 19.91 -23.45
C TYR A 212 -18.76 18.79 -22.61
N ILE A 213 -19.39 17.62 -22.67
CA ILE A 213 -18.85 16.36 -22.18
C ILE A 213 -19.32 15.24 -23.11
N SER A 214 -18.42 14.33 -23.46
CA SER A 214 -18.71 13.27 -24.41
C SER A 214 -19.71 12.27 -23.84
N HIS A 215 -20.39 11.55 -24.73
CA HIS A 215 -21.36 10.52 -24.37
C HIS A 215 -20.79 9.43 -23.47
N ASN A 216 -19.47 9.23 -23.47
CA ASN A 216 -18.77 8.19 -22.70
C ASN A 216 -18.94 8.36 -21.18
N ILE A 217 -19.36 9.53 -20.70
CA ILE A 217 -19.71 9.74 -19.29
C ILE A 217 -20.89 8.86 -18.83
N THR A 218 -21.71 8.37 -19.75
CA THR A 218 -22.77 7.38 -19.46
C THR A 218 -22.21 6.06 -18.95
N LYS A 219 -20.97 5.68 -19.32
CA LYS A 219 -20.27 4.51 -18.76
C LYS A 219 -20.00 4.66 -17.26
N PHE A 220 -19.98 5.90 -16.75
CA PHE A 220 -19.91 6.22 -15.33
C PHE A 220 -21.29 6.45 -14.70
N GLY A 221 -22.39 6.22 -15.43
CA GLY A 221 -23.76 6.33 -14.94
C GLY A 221 -24.35 7.74 -14.94
N HIS A 222 -23.72 8.70 -15.63
CA HIS A 222 -24.22 10.09 -15.70
C HIS A 222 -24.79 10.44 -17.07
N VAL A 223 -25.70 11.41 -17.08
CA VAL A 223 -26.27 11.97 -18.31
C VAL A 223 -25.55 13.28 -18.65
N ALA A 224 -24.90 13.33 -19.82
CA ALA A 224 -24.12 14.49 -20.25
C ALA A 224 -24.87 15.83 -20.16
N ALA A 225 -26.13 15.86 -20.59
CA ALA A 225 -26.97 17.07 -20.56
C ALA A 225 -27.23 17.58 -19.14
N GLN A 226 -27.33 16.70 -18.14
CA GLN A 226 -27.54 17.09 -16.74
C GLN A 226 -26.27 17.72 -16.15
N LEU A 227 -25.10 17.17 -16.50
CA LEU A 227 -23.81 17.69 -16.04
C LEU A 227 -23.51 19.07 -16.64
N VAL A 228 -23.77 19.26 -17.93
CA VAL A 228 -23.59 20.57 -18.60
C VAL A 228 -24.52 21.63 -18.01
N ALA A 229 -25.72 21.23 -17.55
CA ALA A 229 -26.65 22.15 -16.88
C ALA A 229 -26.28 22.46 -15.42
N SER A 230 -25.37 21.68 -14.79
CA SER A 230 -24.99 21.85 -13.39
C SER A 230 -23.85 22.87 -13.25
N ALA A 231 -24.11 23.96 -12.53
CA ALA A 231 -23.08 24.93 -12.18
C ALA A 231 -22.06 24.39 -11.15
N ASN A 232 -22.36 23.28 -10.49
CA ASN A 232 -21.53 22.66 -9.44
C ASN A 232 -21.05 21.25 -9.82
N TRP A 233 -21.05 20.92 -11.12
CA TRP A 233 -20.68 19.59 -11.64
C TRP A 233 -19.40 19.03 -11.00
N ALA A 234 -18.38 19.87 -10.80
CA ALA A 234 -17.10 19.49 -10.23
C ALA A 234 -17.23 19.03 -8.76
N LYS A 235 -18.01 19.74 -7.93
CA LYS A 235 -18.23 19.38 -6.52
C LYS A 235 -19.08 18.12 -6.36
N GLU A 236 -19.95 17.84 -7.32
CA GLU A 236 -20.83 16.66 -7.33
C GLU A 236 -20.06 15.40 -7.73
N LEU A 237 -19.11 15.53 -8.67
CA LEU A 237 -18.37 14.43 -9.27
C LEU A 237 -17.03 14.13 -8.59
N ILE A 238 -16.35 15.10 -7.98
CA ILE A 238 -15.02 14.92 -7.39
C ILE A 238 -15.14 14.61 -5.90
N HIS A 239 -14.41 13.60 -5.44
CA HIS A 239 -14.36 13.23 -4.02
C HIS A 239 -13.92 14.42 -3.15
N PRO A 240 -14.57 14.68 -1.98
CA PRO A 240 -14.28 15.84 -1.15
C PRO A 240 -12.80 16.01 -0.77
N GLU A 241 -12.11 14.92 -0.44
CA GLU A 241 -10.68 14.92 -0.11
C GLU A 241 -9.75 15.26 -1.30
N ASP A 242 -10.24 15.11 -2.54
CA ASP A 242 -9.44 15.34 -3.75
C ASP A 242 -9.71 16.74 -4.35
N GLN A 243 -10.73 17.48 -3.89
CA GLN A 243 -11.10 18.80 -4.43
C GLN A 243 -9.94 19.79 -4.39
N GLY A 244 -9.22 19.90 -3.26
CA GLY A 244 -8.09 20.82 -3.14
C GLY A 244 -6.98 20.54 -4.16
N LYS A 245 -6.69 19.26 -4.44
CA LYS A 245 -5.69 18.89 -5.46
C LYS A 245 -6.15 19.28 -6.87
N VAL A 246 -7.45 19.11 -7.16
CA VAL A 246 -8.03 19.49 -8.45
C VAL A 246 -8.01 21.00 -8.64
N ASP A 247 -8.34 21.76 -7.60
CA ASP A 247 -8.25 23.23 -7.62
C ASP A 247 -6.81 23.69 -7.87
N ASP A 248 -5.81 23.07 -7.22
CA ASP A 248 -4.39 23.35 -7.45
C ASP A 248 -3.92 23.01 -8.86
N ALA A 249 -4.45 21.94 -9.46
CA ALA A 249 -4.17 21.59 -10.84
C ALA A 249 -4.82 22.58 -11.82
N MET A 250 -6.04 23.04 -11.52
CA MET A 250 -6.75 24.04 -12.33
C MET A 250 -6.06 25.41 -12.25
N ALA A 251 -5.62 25.81 -11.05
CA ALA A 251 -4.88 27.05 -10.84
C ALA A 251 -3.56 27.09 -11.64
N ARG A 252 -2.88 25.96 -11.78
CA ARG A 252 -1.66 25.85 -12.61
C ARG A 252 -1.92 26.09 -14.09
N ILE A 253 -3.11 25.75 -14.61
CA ILE A 253 -3.46 25.96 -16.02
C ILE A 253 -3.76 27.43 -16.33
N LEU A 254 -4.16 28.21 -15.31
CA LEU A 254 -4.37 29.64 -15.46
C LEU A 254 -3.08 30.39 -15.81
N ASP A 255 -1.91 29.86 -15.42
CA ASP A 255 -0.61 30.42 -15.79
C ASP A 255 -0.44 30.49 -17.32
N ARG A 256 0.08 31.62 -17.82
CA ARG A 256 0.11 31.97 -19.24
C ARG A 256 0.97 30.99 -20.05
N ASP A 257 2.02 30.45 -19.43
CA ASP A 257 2.99 29.55 -20.07
C ASP A 257 2.68 28.05 -19.83
N ALA A 258 1.57 27.73 -19.17
CA ALA A 258 1.21 26.34 -18.89
C ALA A 258 0.80 25.58 -20.17
N ALA A 259 1.53 24.51 -20.48
CA ALA A 259 1.20 23.61 -21.59
C ALA A 259 0.06 22.62 -21.26
N GLY A 260 -0.31 22.49 -19.98
CA GLY A 260 -1.30 21.56 -19.49
C GLY A 260 -0.98 21.02 -18.09
N ALA A 261 -1.88 20.23 -17.53
CA ALA A 261 -1.67 19.55 -16.24
C ALA A 261 -2.29 18.15 -16.27
N SER A 262 -1.70 17.19 -15.56
CA SER A 262 -2.30 15.89 -15.28
C SER A 262 -2.51 15.72 -13.78
N ILE A 263 -3.62 15.10 -13.41
CA ILE A 263 -3.99 14.82 -12.02
C ILE A 263 -4.78 13.51 -11.93
N GLU A 264 -4.55 12.76 -10.86
CA GLU A 264 -5.35 11.60 -10.50
C GLU A 264 -6.29 11.93 -9.34
N PHE A 265 -7.57 11.58 -9.46
CA PHE A 265 -8.56 11.79 -8.40
C PHE A 265 -9.69 10.76 -8.46
N ARG A 266 -10.52 10.71 -7.42
CA ARG A 266 -11.71 9.85 -7.39
C ARG A 266 -12.93 10.57 -7.99
N LEU A 267 -13.49 9.99 -9.04
CA LEU A 267 -14.72 10.43 -9.71
C LEU A 267 -15.91 9.59 -9.22
N ARG A 268 -17.01 10.24 -8.87
CA ARG A 268 -18.25 9.60 -8.46
C ARG A 268 -18.98 9.01 -9.66
N THR A 269 -19.51 7.82 -9.51
CA THR A 269 -20.42 7.18 -10.48
C THR A 269 -21.88 7.51 -10.19
N GLY A 270 -22.77 7.26 -11.15
CA GLY A 270 -24.22 7.44 -10.99
C GLY A 270 -24.84 6.54 -9.91
N THR A 271 -24.19 5.43 -9.55
CA THR A 271 -24.60 4.57 -8.42
C THR A 271 -24.11 5.08 -7.06
N GLY A 272 -23.19 6.04 -7.05
CA GLY A 272 -22.61 6.62 -5.84
C GLY A 272 -21.23 6.08 -5.47
N ASP A 273 -20.73 5.05 -6.15
CA ASP A 273 -19.39 4.48 -5.95
C ASP A 273 -18.29 5.40 -6.52
N TRP A 274 -17.06 5.22 -6.06
CA TRP A 274 -15.89 5.99 -6.49
C TRP A 274 -15.01 5.19 -7.44
N ARG A 275 -14.56 5.84 -8.53
CA ARG A 275 -13.56 5.30 -9.46
C ARG A 275 -12.35 6.20 -9.55
N TRP A 276 -11.17 5.61 -9.68
CA TRP A 276 -9.95 6.38 -9.90
C TRP A 276 -9.85 6.78 -11.36
N VAL A 277 -9.64 8.07 -11.59
CA VAL A 277 -9.45 8.62 -12.94
C VAL A 277 -8.18 9.44 -13.02
N GLU A 278 -7.50 9.36 -14.16
CA GLU A 278 -6.49 10.34 -14.56
C GLU A 278 -7.19 11.37 -15.44
N ASN A 279 -7.02 12.65 -15.10
CA ASN A 279 -7.54 13.75 -15.88
C ASN A 279 -6.40 14.63 -16.38
N ARG A 280 -6.38 14.85 -17.69
CA ARG A 280 -5.43 15.73 -18.36
C ARG A 280 -6.14 16.95 -18.90
N TYR A 281 -5.62 18.12 -18.54
CA TYR A 281 -6.10 19.40 -19.01
C TYR A 281 -5.17 20.00 -20.05
N VAL A 282 -5.76 20.61 -21.08
CA VAL A 282 -5.07 21.34 -22.13
C VAL A 282 -5.71 22.72 -22.27
N PRO A 283 -5.02 23.83 -21.97
CA PRO A 283 -5.56 25.16 -22.16
C PRO A 283 -5.61 25.52 -23.65
N VAL A 284 -6.72 26.12 -24.08
CA VAL A 284 -6.89 26.72 -25.40
C VAL A 284 -6.89 28.24 -25.22
N ARG A 285 -5.94 28.91 -25.87
CA ARG A 285 -5.72 30.36 -25.73
C ARG A 285 -5.83 31.05 -27.08
N ASP A 286 -6.19 32.33 -27.06
CA ASP A 286 -6.12 33.20 -28.24
C ASP A 286 -4.69 33.70 -28.52
N HIS A 287 -4.53 34.51 -29.56
CA HIS A 287 -3.23 35.08 -29.93
C HIS A 287 -2.65 36.05 -28.88
N ASP A 288 -3.48 36.59 -27.99
CA ASP A 288 -3.07 37.48 -26.90
C ASP A 288 -2.72 36.70 -25.62
N GLY A 289 -2.88 35.37 -25.64
CA GLY A 289 -2.64 34.47 -24.52
C GLY A 289 -3.76 34.43 -23.49
N ARG A 290 -4.94 34.98 -23.78
CA ARG A 290 -6.13 34.82 -22.93
C ARG A 290 -6.66 33.41 -23.05
N LEU A 291 -7.07 32.84 -21.92
CA LEU A 291 -7.68 31.52 -21.85
C LEU A 291 -9.10 31.58 -22.42
N LEU A 292 -9.35 30.88 -23.52
CA LEU A 292 -10.67 30.76 -24.13
C LEU A 292 -11.42 29.56 -23.56
N GLU A 293 -10.73 28.42 -23.51
CA GLU A 293 -11.32 27.13 -23.11
C GLU A 293 -10.26 26.27 -22.41
N VAL A 294 -10.72 25.28 -21.66
CA VAL A 294 -9.88 24.18 -21.17
C VAL A 294 -10.46 22.89 -21.70
N GLU A 295 -9.70 22.17 -22.52
CA GLU A 295 -10.05 20.84 -22.95
C GLU A 295 -9.54 19.82 -21.93
N GLY A 296 -10.37 18.83 -21.63
CA GLY A 296 -10.08 17.86 -20.62
C GLY A 296 -10.34 16.44 -21.10
N ILE A 297 -9.46 15.54 -20.66
CA ILE A 297 -9.49 14.11 -20.99
C ILE A 297 -9.48 13.32 -19.69
N ILE A 298 -10.56 12.58 -19.41
CA ILE A 298 -10.65 11.70 -18.25
C ILE A 298 -10.48 10.25 -18.71
N ILE A 299 -9.55 9.53 -18.08
CA ILE A 299 -9.23 8.14 -18.34
C ILE A 299 -9.49 7.35 -17.05
N ASP A 300 -10.27 6.28 -17.12
CA ASP A 300 -10.45 5.35 -15.99
C ASP A 300 -9.13 4.62 -15.72
N ILE A 301 -8.55 4.80 -14.53
CA ILE A 301 -7.33 4.13 -14.08
C ILE A 301 -7.61 3.20 -12.90
N THR A 302 -8.88 2.87 -12.63
CA THR A 302 -9.28 2.04 -11.49
C THR A 302 -8.60 0.67 -11.50
N GLU A 303 -8.58 -0.02 -12.64
CA GLU A 303 -7.90 -1.31 -12.76
C GLU A 303 -6.39 -1.19 -12.53
N ARG A 304 -5.77 -0.10 -13.01
CA ARG A 304 -4.35 0.18 -12.78
C ARG A 304 -4.06 0.35 -11.30
N LYS A 305 -4.87 1.13 -10.59
CA LYS A 305 -4.74 1.35 -9.13
C LYS A 305 -4.95 0.08 -8.32
N LEU A 306 -5.98 -0.72 -8.65
CA LEU A 306 -6.21 -2.01 -8.00
C LEU A 306 -5.07 -3.00 -8.26
N ALA A 307 -4.51 -3.00 -9.47
CA ALA A 307 -3.34 -3.81 -9.80
C ALA A 307 -2.09 -3.35 -9.05
N GLU A 308 -1.83 -2.04 -8.98
CA GLU A 308 -0.73 -1.44 -8.19
C GLU A 308 -0.85 -1.83 -6.70
N GLU A 309 -2.04 -1.72 -6.11
CA GLU A 309 -2.28 -2.11 -4.71
C GLU A 309 -2.10 -3.61 -4.48
N LYS A 310 -2.60 -4.45 -5.41
CA LYS A 310 -2.41 -5.90 -5.36
C LYS A 310 -0.94 -6.29 -5.53
N ILE A 311 -0.19 -5.63 -6.41
CA ILE A 311 1.26 -5.83 -6.56
C ILE A 311 1.99 -5.43 -5.28
N ALA A 312 1.63 -4.30 -4.68
CA ALA A 312 2.21 -3.85 -3.41
C ALA A 312 1.90 -4.83 -2.27
N LEU A 313 0.69 -5.41 -2.25
CA LEU A 313 0.31 -6.44 -1.29
C LEU A 313 1.07 -7.75 -1.52
N LEU A 314 1.19 -8.22 -2.76
CA LEU A 314 1.97 -9.42 -3.13
C LEU A 314 3.47 -9.25 -2.88
N ALA A 315 3.99 -8.04 -3.01
CA ALA A 315 5.37 -7.72 -2.68
C ALA A 315 5.64 -7.83 -1.16
N ARG A 316 4.60 -7.74 -0.31
CA ARG A 316 4.74 -7.69 1.14
C ARG A 316 4.18 -8.91 1.90
N THR A 317 3.21 -9.61 1.32
CA THR A 317 2.49 -10.69 2.01
C THR A 317 2.58 -12.02 1.28
N ASP A 318 2.46 -13.11 2.03
CA ASP A 318 2.29 -14.46 1.48
C ASP A 318 0.85 -14.62 0.96
N GLY A 319 0.70 -15.00 -0.30
CA GLY A 319 -0.60 -15.05 -0.98
C GLY A 319 -1.58 -16.10 -0.46
N LEU A 320 -1.11 -17.11 0.29
CA LEU A 320 -1.96 -18.17 0.85
C LEU A 320 -2.45 -17.81 2.27
N THR A 321 -1.55 -17.34 3.12
CA THR A 321 -1.79 -17.14 4.55
C THR A 321 -2.10 -15.69 4.93
N GLY A 322 -1.78 -14.72 4.06
CA GLY A 322 -1.90 -13.29 4.35
C GLY A 322 -0.89 -12.77 5.38
N LEU A 323 0.06 -13.60 5.82
CA LEU A 323 1.16 -13.20 6.69
C LEU A 323 2.20 -12.37 5.92
N ALA A 324 3.16 -11.78 6.64
CA ALA A 324 4.33 -11.20 5.98
C ALA A 324 5.06 -12.27 5.14
N ASN A 325 5.61 -11.88 4.00
CA ASN A 325 6.50 -12.75 3.23
C ASN A 325 7.94 -12.61 3.72
N ARG A 326 8.84 -13.43 3.16
CA ARG A 326 10.28 -13.40 3.47
C ARG A 326 10.94 -12.02 3.30
N ALA A 327 10.55 -11.26 2.27
CA ALA A 327 11.11 -9.93 2.03
C ALA A 327 10.74 -8.95 3.15
N THR A 328 9.46 -8.94 3.55
CA THR A 328 8.96 -8.09 4.64
C THR A 328 9.55 -8.49 5.98
N LEU A 329 9.73 -9.79 6.23
CA LEU A 329 10.42 -10.27 7.45
C LEU A 329 11.84 -9.71 7.54
N LEU A 330 12.62 -9.80 6.46
CA LEU A 330 13.99 -9.31 6.41
C LEU A 330 14.06 -7.79 6.62
N GLU A 331 13.16 -7.03 5.99
CA GLU A 331 13.04 -5.58 6.20
C GLU A 331 12.77 -5.25 7.68
N ARG A 332 11.81 -5.94 8.30
CA ARG A 332 11.49 -5.77 9.73
C ARG A 332 12.66 -6.15 10.63
N LEU A 333 13.39 -7.19 10.27
CA LEU A 333 14.57 -7.62 11.01
C LEU A 333 15.69 -6.58 10.91
N HIS A 334 15.95 -6.02 9.71
CA HIS A 334 16.90 -4.91 9.55
C HIS A 334 16.52 -3.68 10.37
N GLN A 335 15.22 -3.35 10.43
CA GLN A 335 14.71 -2.27 11.28
C GLN A 335 14.97 -2.55 12.77
N ALA A 336 14.70 -3.77 13.24
CA ALA A 336 14.96 -4.20 14.62
C ALA A 336 16.45 -4.13 14.97
N PHE A 337 17.34 -4.60 14.08
CA PHE A 337 18.79 -4.47 14.22
C PHE A 337 19.24 -3.01 14.36
N ALA A 338 18.72 -2.13 13.50
CA ALA A 338 19.06 -0.72 13.54
C ALA A 338 18.56 -0.04 14.84
N ALA A 339 17.40 -0.45 15.35
CA ALA A 339 16.86 0.04 16.61
C ALA A 339 17.69 -0.44 17.82
N ALA A 340 17.99 -1.73 17.90
CA ALA A 340 18.77 -2.31 19.00
C ALA A 340 20.18 -1.70 19.08
N ARG A 341 20.82 -1.43 17.94
CA ARG A 341 22.10 -0.70 17.88
C ARG A 341 22.05 0.72 18.45
N ARG A 342 20.87 1.36 18.47
CA ARG A 342 20.64 2.68 19.06
C ARG A 342 20.21 2.61 20.53
N GLY A 343 20.26 1.43 21.16
CA GLY A 343 19.89 1.23 22.56
C GLY A 343 18.42 0.89 22.79
N ALA A 344 17.66 0.52 21.74
CA ALA A 344 16.35 -0.10 21.94
C ALA A 344 16.49 -1.50 22.60
N ALA A 345 15.39 -2.02 23.14
CA ALA A 345 15.38 -3.35 23.74
C ALA A 345 15.82 -4.44 22.73
N THR A 346 16.39 -5.52 23.25
CA THR A 346 16.79 -6.68 22.45
C THR A 346 15.57 -7.37 21.85
N PHE A 347 15.77 -8.20 20.83
CA PHE A 347 14.71 -8.92 20.13
C PHE A 347 15.15 -10.37 19.87
N ALA A 348 14.21 -11.23 19.51
CA ALA A 348 14.48 -12.63 19.18
C ALA A 348 13.82 -13.03 17.85
N VAL A 349 14.45 -13.98 17.15
CA VAL A 349 13.95 -14.56 15.91
C VAL A 349 13.67 -16.05 16.13
N PHE A 350 12.50 -16.47 15.66
CA PHE A 350 12.06 -17.86 15.70
C PHE A 350 11.95 -18.35 14.28
N TYR A 351 12.50 -19.52 14.00
CA TYR A 351 12.31 -20.26 12.76
C TYR A 351 11.49 -21.50 13.08
N LEU A 352 10.38 -21.70 12.39
CA LEU A 352 9.41 -22.75 12.66
C LEU A 352 9.21 -23.61 11.41
N ASP A 353 9.09 -24.91 11.61
CA ASP A 353 8.82 -25.88 10.55
C ASP A 353 7.78 -26.90 11.04
N LEU A 354 6.75 -27.12 10.23
CA LEU A 354 5.70 -28.07 10.53
C LEU A 354 6.20 -29.50 10.31
N ASP A 355 6.28 -30.26 11.40
CA ASP A 355 6.80 -31.61 11.37
C ASP A 355 5.95 -32.51 10.48
N HIS A 356 6.60 -33.18 9.53
CA HIS A 356 5.96 -34.15 8.63
C HIS A 356 4.84 -33.58 7.74
N PHE A 357 4.79 -32.27 7.48
CA PHE A 357 3.80 -31.65 6.60
C PHE A 357 3.69 -32.32 5.22
N LYS A 358 4.84 -32.73 4.64
CA LYS A 358 4.86 -33.48 3.38
C LYS A 358 3.97 -34.73 3.39
N ARG A 359 3.95 -35.50 4.50
CA ARG A 359 3.09 -36.70 4.61
C ARG A 359 1.61 -36.35 4.57
N ILE A 360 1.23 -35.17 5.06
CA ILE A 360 -0.16 -34.69 5.01
C ILE A 360 -0.54 -34.40 3.56
N ASN A 361 0.30 -33.67 2.82
CA ASN A 361 0.07 -33.43 1.39
C ASN A 361 0.01 -34.73 0.58
N ASP A 362 0.93 -35.67 0.85
CA ASP A 362 0.98 -36.95 0.15
C ASP A 362 -0.26 -37.83 0.44
N THR A 363 -0.90 -37.65 1.61
CA THR A 363 -2.04 -38.48 2.05
C THR A 363 -3.41 -37.84 1.76
N LEU A 364 -3.54 -36.53 1.95
CA LEU A 364 -4.81 -35.78 1.90
C LEU A 364 -4.86 -34.74 0.77
N GLY A 365 -3.78 -34.57 0.03
CA GLY A 365 -3.67 -33.64 -1.09
C GLY A 365 -3.34 -32.20 -0.66
N HIS A 366 -2.85 -31.42 -1.64
CA HIS A 366 -2.49 -30.01 -1.45
C HIS A 366 -3.63 -29.11 -0.95
N PRO A 367 -4.91 -29.27 -1.34
CA PRO A 367 -5.97 -28.41 -0.82
C PRO A 367 -6.13 -28.48 0.71
N ILE A 368 -5.97 -29.68 1.30
CA ILE A 368 -6.00 -29.85 2.75
C ILE A 368 -4.74 -29.27 3.40
N GLY A 369 -3.58 -29.44 2.76
CA GLY A 369 -2.33 -28.80 3.20
C GLY A 369 -2.42 -27.27 3.23
N ASP A 370 -3.05 -26.67 2.23
CA ASP A 370 -3.26 -25.22 2.15
C ASP A 370 -4.17 -24.72 3.27
N LEU A 371 -5.27 -25.42 3.55
CA LEU A 371 -6.15 -25.14 4.69
C LEU A 371 -5.40 -25.28 6.03
N LEU A 372 -4.53 -26.28 6.15
CA LEU A 372 -3.69 -26.45 7.35
C LEU A 372 -2.75 -25.26 7.54
N LEU A 373 -2.07 -24.80 6.49
CA LEU A 373 -1.17 -23.65 6.55
C LEU A 373 -1.88 -22.35 6.93
N GLN A 374 -3.09 -22.14 6.42
CA GLN A 374 -3.94 -20.99 6.78
C GLN A 374 -4.32 -21.03 8.27
N GLU A 375 -4.69 -22.19 8.78
CA GLU A 375 -5.09 -22.38 10.17
C GLU A 375 -3.89 -22.28 11.13
N VAL A 376 -2.72 -22.81 10.74
CA VAL A 376 -1.45 -22.62 11.46
C VAL A 376 -1.11 -21.13 11.55
N ALA A 377 -1.19 -20.40 10.44
CA ALA A 377 -0.93 -18.96 10.41
C ALA A 377 -1.85 -18.20 11.38
N ARG A 378 -3.14 -18.57 11.41
CA ARG A 378 -4.14 -17.98 12.33
C ARG A 378 -3.77 -18.25 13.80
N ARG A 379 -3.39 -19.48 14.14
CA ARG A 379 -3.01 -19.87 15.51
C ARG A 379 -1.72 -19.20 15.98
N ILE A 380 -0.70 -19.10 15.14
CA ILE A 380 0.53 -18.36 15.46
C ILE A 380 0.21 -16.89 15.74
N LYS A 381 -0.61 -16.25 14.90
CA LYS A 381 -1.01 -14.85 15.05
C LYS A 381 -1.79 -14.59 16.35
N ALA A 382 -2.56 -15.56 16.82
CA ALA A 382 -3.26 -15.47 18.12
C ALA A 382 -2.31 -15.62 19.33
N CYS A 383 -1.11 -16.18 19.14
CA CYS A 383 -0.15 -16.37 20.21
C CYS A 383 0.72 -15.13 20.49
N ILE A 384 0.97 -14.32 19.47
CA ILE A 384 1.90 -13.19 19.48
C ILE A 384 1.24 -11.83 19.77
N ARG A 385 2.04 -10.80 20.06
CA ARG A 385 1.55 -9.42 20.29
C ARG A 385 1.44 -8.65 18.97
N GLU A 386 0.69 -7.54 18.97
CA GLU A 386 0.52 -6.69 17.78
C GLU A 386 1.83 -6.13 17.22
N ASN A 387 2.82 -5.89 18.08
CA ASN A 387 4.14 -5.39 17.67
C ASN A 387 5.05 -6.49 17.10
N ASP A 388 4.76 -7.76 17.37
CA ASP A 388 5.55 -8.88 16.85
C ASP A 388 5.21 -9.12 15.37
N VAL A 389 6.18 -9.66 14.62
CA VAL A 389 5.99 -9.95 13.19
C VAL A 389 5.95 -11.45 12.99
N VAL A 390 4.94 -11.93 12.26
CA VAL A 390 4.86 -13.33 11.81
C VAL A 390 4.92 -13.34 10.29
N ALA A 391 5.80 -14.18 9.76
CA ALA A 391 5.96 -14.38 8.33
C ALA A 391 5.88 -15.86 7.95
N ARG A 392 5.46 -16.12 6.72
CA ARG A 392 5.69 -17.41 6.06
C ARG A 392 6.84 -17.26 5.09
N LEU A 393 7.83 -18.13 5.23
CA LEU A 393 9.06 -18.09 4.43
C LEU A 393 8.90 -18.85 3.11
N GLY A 394 8.07 -19.89 3.12
CA GLY A 394 7.74 -20.74 1.99
C GLY A 394 7.42 -22.16 2.46
N GLY A 395 6.66 -22.93 1.69
CA GLY A 395 6.31 -24.31 2.08
C GLY A 395 5.62 -24.38 3.44
N ASP A 396 6.19 -25.16 4.35
CA ASP A 396 5.82 -25.37 5.76
C ASP A 396 6.63 -24.52 6.76
N GLU A 397 7.45 -23.59 6.27
CA GLU A 397 8.33 -22.77 7.09
C GLU A 397 7.69 -21.42 7.46
N PHE A 398 7.73 -21.10 8.74
CA PHE A 398 7.28 -19.83 9.31
C PHE A 398 8.41 -19.19 10.11
N ALA A 399 8.30 -17.88 10.34
CA ALA A 399 9.21 -17.17 11.21
C ALA A 399 8.49 -16.12 12.04
N ILE A 400 9.02 -15.86 13.24
CA ILE A 400 8.52 -14.83 14.15
C ILE A 400 9.68 -13.90 14.52
N VAL A 401 9.46 -12.60 14.47
CA VAL A 401 10.33 -11.60 15.11
C VAL A 401 9.60 -11.11 16.35
N GLN A 402 10.12 -11.48 17.51
CA GLN A 402 9.63 -11.01 18.81
C GLN A 402 10.40 -9.77 19.20
N LEU A 403 9.72 -8.63 19.25
CA LEU A 403 10.32 -7.37 19.68
C LEU A 403 10.31 -7.27 21.21
N ASP A 404 11.18 -6.44 21.77
CA ASP A 404 11.31 -6.20 23.21
C ASP A 404 11.57 -7.48 24.04
N ALA A 405 12.28 -8.45 23.46
CA ALA A 405 12.72 -9.69 24.10
C ALA A 405 14.03 -9.49 24.87
N GLY A 406 13.94 -8.78 26.01
CA GLY A 406 15.04 -8.53 26.95
C GLY A 406 15.62 -9.77 27.62
N ASP A 407 14.84 -10.85 27.70
CA ASP A 407 15.15 -12.05 28.47
C ASP A 407 14.81 -13.32 27.66
N PRO A 408 15.75 -14.26 27.48
CA PRO A 408 15.51 -15.52 26.76
C PRO A 408 14.32 -16.33 27.29
N THR A 409 13.98 -16.24 28.59
CA THR A 409 12.83 -16.95 29.16
C THR A 409 11.49 -16.48 28.58
N GLN A 410 11.38 -15.22 28.16
CA GLN A 410 10.20 -14.70 27.48
C GLN A 410 10.05 -15.33 26.10
N SER A 411 11.16 -15.49 25.38
CA SER A 411 11.16 -16.16 24.09
C SER A 411 10.83 -17.64 24.22
N ALA A 412 11.34 -18.31 25.26
CA ALA A 412 11.00 -19.70 25.57
C ALA A 412 9.50 -19.88 25.90
N THR A 413 8.93 -18.95 26.67
CA THR A 413 7.50 -18.93 27.00
C THR A 413 6.66 -18.78 25.73
N LEU A 414 7.04 -17.88 24.81
CA LEU A 414 6.36 -17.73 23.54
C LEU A 414 6.48 -18.98 22.65
N ALA A 415 7.68 -19.57 22.56
CA ALA A 415 7.88 -20.82 21.80
C ALA A 415 7.03 -21.96 22.35
N GLY A 416 7.00 -22.13 23.68
CA GLY A 416 6.14 -23.12 24.34
C GLY A 416 4.67 -22.90 24.02
N LYS A 417 4.17 -21.66 24.15
CA LYS A 417 2.79 -21.30 23.81
C LYS A 417 2.44 -21.62 22.36
N VAL A 418 3.31 -21.25 21.41
CA VAL A 418 3.10 -21.52 19.97
C VAL A 418 3.11 -23.02 19.71
N ARG A 419 4.06 -23.77 20.25
CA ARG A 419 4.12 -25.23 20.12
C ARG A 419 2.84 -25.89 20.64
N ASP A 420 2.41 -25.54 21.84
CA ASP A 420 1.28 -26.16 22.51
C ASP A 420 -0.04 -25.88 21.76
N GLU A 421 -0.22 -24.66 21.26
CA GLU A 421 -1.38 -24.28 20.44
C GLU A 421 -1.40 -25.01 19.08
N LEU A 422 -0.24 -25.18 18.45
CA LEU A 422 -0.14 -25.84 17.14
C LEU A 422 -0.31 -27.35 17.21
N VAL A 423 -0.10 -27.99 18.37
CA VAL A 423 -0.32 -29.43 18.57
C VAL A 423 -1.81 -29.79 18.67
N LEU A 424 -2.68 -28.83 18.99
CA LEU A 424 -4.12 -29.06 19.10
C LEU A 424 -4.69 -29.56 17.76
N PRO A 425 -5.65 -30.52 17.75
CA PRO A 425 -6.22 -31.07 16.52
C PRO A 425 -6.79 -30.00 15.57
N TYR A 426 -6.74 -30.29 14.27
CA TYR A 426 -7.30 -29.46 13.20
C TYR A 426 -8.46 -30.21 12.56
N THR A 427 -9.61 -29.55 12.41
CA THR A 427 -10.74 -30.08 11.64
C THR A 427 -10.80 -29.35 10.30
N LEU A 428 -10.33 -30.00 9.24
CA LEU A 428 -10.15 -29.42 7.91
C LEU A 428 -10.96 -30.21 6.88
N ASP A 429 -12.03 -29.60 6.38
CA ASP A 429 -12.94 -30.20 5.38
C ASP A 429 -13.40 -31.63 5.77
N GLY A 430 -13.80 -31.79 7.04
CA GLY A 430 -14.23 -33.07 7.61
C GLY A 430 -13.11 -34.03 8.05
N ASN A 431 -11.84 -33.72 7.77
CA ASN A 431 -10.69 -34.51 8.22
C ASN A 431 -10.17 -34.01 9.57
N ASN A 432 -9.76 -34.93 10.44
CA ASN A 432 -9.05 -34.60 11.68
C ASN A 432 -7.53 -34.79 11.47
N VAL A 433 -6.81 -33.68 11.46
CA VAL A 433 -5.35 -33.63 11.24
C VAL A 433 -4.65 -33.26 12.55
N ARG A 434 -3.48 -33.85 12.78
CA ARG A 434 -2.55 -33.46 13.85
C ARG A 434 -1.19 -33.20 13.22
N VAL A 435 -0.61 -32.06 13.55
CA VAL A 435 0.73 -31.67 13.17
C VAL A 435 1.43 -31.12 14.40
N SER A 436 2.74 -31.35 14.51
CA SER A 436 3.59 -30.70 15.50
C SER A 436 4.51 -29.69 14.82
N VAL A 437 5.20 -28.88 15.61
CA VAL A 437 6.12 -27.88 15.11
C VAL A 437 7.48 -28.04 15.79
N SER A 438 8.54 -27.95 15.00
CA SER A 438 9.90 -27.76 15.51
C SER A 438 10.25 -26.28 15.44
N ILE A 439 10.88 -25.74 16.48
CA ILE A 439 11.18 -24.30 16.58
C ILE A 439 12.67 -24.10 16.91
N GLY A 440 13.34 -23.25 16.13
CA GLY A 440 14.68 -22.76 16.42
C GLY A 440 14.65 -21.29 16.82
N ILE A 441 15.37 -20.92 17.87
CA ILE A 441 15.35 -19.57 18.45
C ILE A 441 16.75 -18.98 18.42
N SER A 442 16.89 -17.75 17.94
CA SER A 442 18.11 -16.96 18.07
C SER A 442 17.79 -15.58 18.66
N THR A 443 18.48 -15.23 19.74
CA THR A 443 18.34 -13.95 20.44
C THR A 443 19.38 -12.97 19.95
N TYR A 444 18.99 -11.72 19.70
CA TYR A 444 19.94 -10.67 19.38
C TYR A 444 20.91 -10.45 20.54
N SER A 445 22.20 -10.40 20.21
CA SER A 445 23.29 -10.00 21.09
C SER A 445 24.07 -8.84 20.46
N SER A 446 24.83 -8.10 21.27
CA SER A 446 25.75 -7.05 20.75
C SER A 446 26.82 -7.61 19.79
N SER A 447 27.12 -8.91 19.88
CA SER A 447 28.01 -9.64 18.97
C SER A 447 27.33 -10.13 17.68
N SER A 448 26.01 -9.97 17.53
CA SER A 448 25.27 -10.38 16.34
C SER A 448 25.63 -9.52 15.12
N LEU A 449 26.05 -10.17 14.04
CA LEU A 449 26.63 -9.50 12.87
C LEU A 449 25.59 -8.91 11.91
N SER A 450 24.52 -9.66 11.61
CA SER A 450 23.47 -9.24 10.67
C SER A 450 22.15 -10.00 10.85
N ALA A 451 21.09 -9.51 10.20
CA ALA A 451 19.78 -10.14 10.16
C ALA A 451 19.81 -11.56 9.56
N GLU A 452 20.56 -11.72 8.48
CA GLU A 452 20.75 -12.99 7.79
C GLU A 452 21.50 -14.00 8.67
N SER A 453 22.54 -13.54 9.38
CA SER A 453 23.25 -14.38 10.34
C SER A 453 22.35 -14.85 11.48
N LEU A 454 21.46 -13.98 11.99
CA LEU A 454 20.55 -14.34 13.09
C LEU A 454 19.49 -15.35 12.63
N LEU A 455 18.97 -15.20 11.42
CA LEU A 455 18.07 -16.19 10.80
C LEU A 455 18.78 -17.53 10.59
N ALA A 456 20.02 -17.54 10.10
CA ALA A 456 20.79 -18.76 9.91
C ALA A 456 21.07 -19.49 11.25
N GLN A 457 21.32 -18.73 12.33
CA GLN A 457 21.46 -19.29 13.67
C GLN A 457 20.16 -19.91 14.19
N ALA A 458 19.01 -19.26 13.95
CA ALA A 458 17.71 -19.81 14.30
C ALA A 458 17.41 -21.09 13.50
N ASP A 459 17.76 -21.13 12.22
CA ASP A 459 17.63 -22.33 11.38
C ASP A 459 18.52 -23.50 11.88
N MET A 460 19.77 -23.22 12.28
CA MET A 460 20.62 -24.22 12.93
C MET A 460 20.00 -24.78 14.22
N ALA A 461 19.38 -23.92 15.02
CA ALA A 461 18.67 -24.33 16.24
C ALA A 461 17.42 -25.18 15.93
N LEU A 462 16.70 -24.83 14.85
CA LEU A 462 15.56 -25.59 14.35
C LEU A 462 15.98 -27.00 13.94
N TYR A 463 17.10 -27.12 13.22
CA TYR A 463 17.67 -28.41 12.84
C TYR A 463 17.97 -29.28 14.08
N ARG A 464 18.57 -28.71 15.12
CA ARG A 464 18.78 -29.42 16.40
C ARG A 464 17.47 -29.86 17.05
N SER A 465 16.45 -29.02 17.01
CA SER A 465 15.10 -29.37 17.50
C SER A 465 14.54 -30.60 16.79
N LYS A 466 14.75 -30.70 15.46
CA LYS A 466 14.32 -31.87 14.66
C LYS A 466 15.10 -33.14 15.02
N GLU A 467 16.42 -33.05 15.20
CA GLU A 467 17.26 -34.21 15.56
C GLU A 467 16.97 -34.74 16.96
N LYS A 468 16.72 -33.84 17.92
CA LYS A 468 16.42 -34.21 19.32
C LYS A 468 14.97 -34.66 19.55
N GLY A 469 14.20 -34.95 18.50
CA GLY A 469 12.88 -35.59 18.64
C GLY A 469 11.66 -34.83 18.10
N ARG A 470 11.83 -33.63 17.52
CA ARG A 470 10.75 -32.76 17.00
C ARG A 470 9.75 -32.30 18.09
N ASN A 471 8.71 -31.55 17.71
CA ASN A 471 7.70 -31.03 18.64
C ASN A 471 8.29 -30.30 19.87
N GLN A 472 9.29 -29.47 19.65
CA GLN A 472 10.02 -28.78 20.71
C GLN A 472 10.67 -27.51 20.17
N TYR A 473 11.36 -26.79 21.05
CA TYR A 473 12.14 -25.63 20.68
C TYR A 473 13.57 -25.76 21.17
N HIS A 474 14.52 -25.11 20.49
CA HIS A 474 15.90 -24.99 20.94
C HIS A 474 16.43 -23.57 20.67
N PHE A 475 17.27 -23.07 21.58
CA PHE A 475 18.07 -21.88 21.32
C PHE A 475 19.33 -22.22 20.51
N HIS A 476 19.86 -21.24 19.80
CA HIS A 476 21.11 -21.38 19.06
C HIS A 476 22.32 -21.65 19.99
N SER A 477 22.37 -21.05 21.18
CA SER A 477 23.38 -21.34 22.21
C SER A 477 22.86 -22.42 23.16
N GLU A 478 23.65 -23.46 23.41
CA GLU A 478 23.30 -24.54 24.32
C GLU A 478 23.33 -24.05 25.78
N GLU A 479 24.22 -23.10 26.10
CA GLU A 479 24.30 -22.46 27.42
C GLU A 479 23.00 -21.70 27.75
N ILE A 480 22.51 -20.88 26.81
CA ILE A 480 21.23 -20.18 26.95
C ILE A 480 20.08 -21.19 27.06
N ASN A 481 20.13 -22.25 26.26
CA ASN A 481 19.10 -23.30 26.28
C ASN A 481 19.02 -23.94 27.68
N GLN A 482 20.16 -24.30 28.27
CA GLN A 482 20.23 -24.91 29.59
C GLN A 482 19.77 -23.95 30.69
N GLU A 483 20.26 -22.70 30.67
CA GLU A 483 19.87 -21.66 31.64
C GLU A 483 18.35 -21.41 31.65
N VAL A 484 17.74 -21.34 30.47
CA VAL A 484 16.30 -21.18 30.31
C VAL A 484 15.54 -22.38 30.86
N LEU A 485 15.99 -23.61 30.55
CA LEU A 485 15.35 -24.82 31.03
C LEU A 485 15.39 -24.90 32.56
N ASP A 486 16.54 -24.59 33.17
CA ASP A 486 16.69 -24.55 34.62
C ASP A 486 15.76 -23.51 35.26
N ARG A 487 15.66 -22.30 34.69
CA ARG A 487 14.73 -21.26 35.20
C ARG A 487 13.27 -21.67 35.09
N ILE A 488 12.86 -22.28 33.98
CA ILE A 488 11.48 -22.76 33.80
C ILE A 488 11.18 -23.90 34.78
N SER A 489 12.11 -24.84 34.96
CA SER A 489 11.97 -25.92 35.95
C SER A 489 11.75 -25.35 37.34
N ILE A 490 12.66 -24.48 37.80
CA ILE A 490 12.59 -23.84 39.11
C ILE A 490 11.25 -23.12 39.31
N ALA A 491 10.76 -22.40 38.30
CA ALA A 491 9.47 -21.72 38.38
C ALA A 491 8.27 -22.68 38.49
N ASN A 492 8.28 -23.78 37.73
CA ASN A 492 7.24 -24.80 37.80
C ASN A 492 7.23 -25.53 39.14
N ASP A 493 8.41 -25.87 39.64
CA ASP A 493 8.60 -26.52 40.93
C ASP A 493 8.17 -25.57 42.06
N LEU A 494 8.50 -24.28 41.98
CA LEU A 494 8.10 -23.27 42.96
C LEU A 494 6.58 -23.10 43.02
N LYS A 495 5.90 -23.17 41.89
CA LYS A 495 4.43 -23.12 41.85
C LYS A 495 3.81 -24.29 42.62
N GLN A 496 4.40 -25.48 42.52
CA GLN A 496 3.97 -26.66 43.29
C GLN A 496 4.36 -26.55 44.77
N ALA A 497 5.52 -25.98 45.06
CA ALA A 497 6.04 -25.79 46.42
C ALA A 497 5.12 -24.96 47.32
N ILE A 498 4.44 -23.95 46.74
CA ILE A 498 3.43 -23.12 47.42
C ILE A 498 2.31 -23.99 48.03
N ASP A 499 1.85 -25.01 47.30
CA ASP A 499 0.78 -25.91 47.74
C ASP A 499 1.30 -27.08 48.61
N ARG A 500 2.57 -27.46 48.45
CA ARG A 500 3.17 -28.64 49.10
C ARG A 500 3.82 -28.38 50.46
N ASN A 501 3.70 -27.17 51.01
CA ASN A 501 4.37 -26.76 52.26
C ASN A 501 5.89 -26.95 52.22
N GLU A 502 6.52 -26.76 51.06
CA GLU A 502 7.97 -26.82 50.90
C GLU A 502 8.64 -25.47 51.18
N LEU A 503 7.84 -24.41 51.31
CA LEU A 503 8.28 -23.06 51.61
C LEU A 503 8.14 -22.75 53.10
N GLU A 504 9.14 -22.06 53.65
CA GLU A 504 9.11 -21.54 55.01
C GLU A 504 9.61 -20.09 55.08
N LEU A 505 9.30 -19.41 56.18
CA LEU A 505 9.79 -18.05 56.43
C LEU A 505 10.86 -18.07 57.50
N HIS A 506 11.99 -17.45 57.18
CA HIS A 506 13.02 -17.06 58.13
C HIS A 506 12.91 -15.56 58.38
N TYR A 507 13.34 -15.12 59.55
CA TYR A 507 13.16 -13.76 60.03
C TYR A 507 14.50 -13.14 60.40
N LEU A 508 14.77 -11.96 59.84
CA LEU A 508 15.95 -11.17 60.14
C LEU A 508 15.55 -10.01 61.07
N PRO A 509 16.10 -9.93 62.30
CA PRO A 509 15.77 -8.85 63.23
C PRO A 509 16.31 -7.51 62.76
N GLU A 510 15.46 -6.50 62.83
CA GLU A 510 15.84 -5.10 62.74
C GLU A 510 15.94 -4.52 64.14
N VAL A 511 17.10 -3.96 64.48
CA VAL A 511 17.38 -3.44 65.82
C VAL A 511 17.70 -1.96 65.80
N ASP A 512 17.45 -1.28 66.92
CA ASP A 512 18.03 0.03 67.19
C ASP A 512 19.56 -0.11 67.28
N LEU A 513 20.32 0.60 66.43
CA LEU A 513 21.76 0.41 66.31
C LEU A 513 22.52 0.66 67.64
N SER A 514 21.99 1.58 68.46
CA SER A 514 22.63 2.01 69.70
C SER A 514 22.34 1.04 70.85
N THR A 515 21.08 0.67 71.04
CA THR A 515 20.59 -0.11 72.19
C THR A 515 20.48 -1.60 71.93
N GLY A 516 20.45 -2.03 70.66
CA GLY A 516 20.20 -3.42 70.26
C GLY A 516 18.74 -3.86 70.44
N LYS A 517 17.84 -2.95 70.85
CA LYS A 517 16.41 -3.26 70.99
C LYS A 517 15.81 -3.66 69.66
N ILE A 518 15.04 -4.74 69.62
CA ILE A 518 14.36 -5.19 68.39
C ILE A 518 13.21 -4.23 68.07
N LEU A 519 13.21 -3.69 66.86
CA LEU A 519 12.22 -2.73 66.34
C LEU A 519 11.36 -3.32 65.22
N GLY A 520 11.80 -4.41 64.60
CA GLY A 520 11.09 -5.08 63.52
C GLY A 520 11.66 -6.46 63.20
N MET A 521 10.96 -7.18 62.35
CA MET A 521 11.43 -8.43 61.75
C MET A 521 11.21 -8.38 60.24
N GLU A 522 12.21 -8.72 59.45
CA GLU A 522 12.07 -8.87 58.00
C GLU A 522 11.84 -10.34 57.65
N ALA A 523 10.74 -10.64 56.97
CA ALA A 523 10.39 -11.98 56.52
C ALA A 523 11.08 -12.30 55.20
N GLN A 524 11.86 -13.38 55.19
CA GLN A 524 12.54 -13.90 54.02
C GLN A 524 12.09 -15.33 53.76
N VAL A 525 11.73 -15.62 52.51
CA VAL A 525 11.35 -16.97 52.12
C VAL A 525 12.58 -17.88 52.05
N ARG A 526 12.41 -19.15 52.40
CA ARG A 526 13.34 -20.25 52.16
C ARG A 526 12.56 -21.40 51.55
N TRP A 527 13.20 -22.14 50.64
CA TRP A 527 12.55 -23.26 49.96
C TRP A 527 13.32 -24.55 50.21
N SER A 528 12.70 -25.47 50.95
CA SER A 528 13.20 -26.83 51.13
C SER A 528 12.82 -27.69 49.93
N HIS A 529 13.61 -27.62 48.86
CA HIS A 529 13.35 -28.35 47.62
C HIS A 529 13.67 -29.85 47.79
N PRO A 530 12.78 -30.79 47.36
CA PRO A 530 12.98 -32.23 47.55
C PRO A 530 14.31 -32.78 47.00
N GLU A 531 14.70 -32.35 45.80
CA GLU A 531 15.94 -32.81 45.14
C GLU A 531 17.14 -31.87 45.34
N ARG A 532 16.93 -30.54 45.38
CA ARG A 532 18.01 -29.53 45.41
C ARG A 532 18.38 -29.06 46.82
N GLY A 533 17.70 -29.55 47.86
CA GLY A 533 17.93 -29.13 49.24
C GLY A 533 17.39 -27.74 49.54
N LEU A 534 17.95 -27.06 50.55
CA LEU A 534 17.54 -25.72 50.94
C LEU A 534 18.02 -24.69 49.91
N LEU A 535 17.07 -24.04 49.23
CA LEU A 535 17.32 -22.97 48.27
C LEU A 535 17.09 -21.59 48.92
N GLU A 536 18.10 -20.74 48.77
CA GLU A 536 18.04 -19.33 49.14
C GLU A 536 17.28 -18.50 48.09
N PRO A 537 16.68 -17.36 48.46
CA PRO A 537 15.89 -16.51 47.56
C PRO A 537 16.55 -16.21 46.21
N ASP A 538 17.85 -15.91 46.19
CA ASP A 538 18.58 -15.54 44.97
C ASP A 538 18.61 -16.66 43.91
N MET A 539 18.41 -17.91 44.33
CA MET A 539 18.39 -19.06 43.43
C MET A 539 17.06 -19.23 42.69
N PHE A 540 15.94 -18.68 43.20
CA PHE A 540 14.61 -18.90 42.62
C PHE A 540 13.77 -17.65 42.39
N LEU A 541 13.99 -16.56 43.13
CA LEU A 541 13.25 -15.31 42.92
C LEU A 541 13.43 -14.74 41.49
N PRO A 542 14.63 -14.74 40.88
CA PRO A 542 14.77 -14.28 39.49
C PRO A 542 13.89 -15.09 38.52
N ALA A 543 13.81 -16.41 38.69
CA ALA A 543 12.94 -17.25 37.88
C ALA A 543 11.45 -16.95 38.13
N ALA A 544 11.07 -16.75 39.40
CA ALA A 544 9.70 -16.43 39.80
C ALA A 544 9.22 -15.09 39.22
N GLU A 545 10.09 -14.08 39.20
CA GLU A 545 9.77 -12.76 38.64
C GLU A 545 9.51 -12.81 37.14
N LYS A 546 10.37 -13.51 36.40
CA LYS A 546 10.29 -13.58 34.93
C LYS A 546 9.12 -14.43 34.44
N THR A 547 8.72 -15.43 35.21
CA THR A 547 7.60 -16.33 34.90
C THR A 547 6.27 -15.88 35.50
N GLY A 548 6.28 -14.85 36.36
CA GLY A 548 5.09 -14.31 37.03
C GLY A 548 4.66 -15.08 38.28
N VAL A 549 5.32 -16.19 38.62
CA VAL A 549 5.07 -16.97 39.86
C VAL A 549 5.30 -16.11 41.11
N ILE A 550 6.09 -15.04 41.02
CA ILE A 550 6.35 -14.09 42.11
C ILE A 550 5.07 -13.48 42.70
N ILE A 551 3.99 -13.34 41.93
CA ILE A 551 2.71 -12.79 42.43
C ILE A 551 2.08 -13.78 43.40
N ALA A 552 1.98 -15.05 43.01
CA ALA A 552 1.44 -16.12 43.86
C ALA A 552 2.31 -16.34 45.10
N LEU A 553 3.64 -16.33 44.93
CA LEU A 553 4.58 -16.41 46.04
C LEU A 553 4.41 -15.22 47.00
N GLY A 554 4.23 -14.02 46.47
CA GLY A 554 4.01 -12.81 47.24
C GLY A 554 2.75 -12.86 48.10
N HIS A 555 1.66 -13.41 47.58
CA HIS A 555 0.42 -13.61 48.35
C HIS A 555 0.62 -14.61 49.48
N TRP A 556 1.29 -15.73 49.18
CA TRP A 556 1.65 -16.74 50.19
C TRP A 556 2.53 -16.15 51.29
N LEU A 557 3.55 -15.37 50.91
CA LEU A 557 4.46 -14.72 51.85
C LEU A 557 3.72 -13.72 52.75
N LEU A 558 2.85 -12.88 52.17
CA LEU A 558 2.04 -11.92 52.93
C LEU A 558 1.13 -12.62 53.95
N ASP A 559 0.45 -13.69 53.55
CA ASP A 559 -0.40 -14.48 54.44
C ASP A 559 0.39 -15.09 55.60
N ARG A 560 1.50 -15.77 55.30
CA ARG A 560 2.36 -16.41 56.31
C ARG A 560 3.01 -15.41 57.26
N ALA A 561 3.44 -14.26 56.75
CA ALA A 561 4.00 -13.20 57.58
C ALA A 561 2.95 -12.61 58.54
N CYS A 562 1.72 -12.37 58.05
CA CYS A 562 0.61 -11.90 58.89
C CYS A 562 0.21 -12.95 59.94
N GLN A 563 0.11 -14.22 59.55
CA GLN A 563 -0.12 -15.33 60.47
C GLN A 563 0.93 -15.36 61.59
N GLN A 564 2.22 -15.26 61.24
CA GLN A 564 3.30 -15.28 62.21
C GLN A 564 3.27 -14.07 63.15
N MET A 565 3.06 -12.86 62.62
CA MET A 565 2.92 -11.64 63.41
C MET A 565 1.75 -11.77 64.40
N ARG A 566 0.62 -12.34 63.97
CA ARG A 566 -0.51 -12.60 64.87
C ARG A 566 -0.14 -13.57 65.98
N GLN A 567 0.54 -14.67 65.67
CA GLN A 567 1.01 -15.63 66.66
C GLN A 567 1.96 -14.98 67.68
N TRP A 568 2.88 -14.12 67.23
CA TRP A 568 3.75 -13.38 68.15
C TRP A 568 2.98 -12.39 69.03
N ARG A 569 1.93 -11.77 68.49
CA ARG A 569 1.07 -10.83 69.23
C ARG A 569 0.28 -11.52 70.33
N ASP A 570 -0.29 -12.67 70.03
CA ASP A 570 -1.03 -13.48 71.01
C ASP A 570 -0.14 -13.97 72.16
N ASN A 571 1.16 -14.13 71.90
CA ASN A 571 2.16 -14.48 72.92
C ASN A 571 2.83 -13.27 73.59
N GLY A 572 2.36 -12.03 73.31
CA GLY A 572 2.89 -10.82 73.94
C GLY A 572 4.31 -10.43 73.51
N MET A 573 4.79 -10.95 72.37
CA MET A 573 6.16 -10.79 71.88
C MET A 573 6.23 -10.20 70.46
N ALA A 574 5.13 -9.70 69.91
CA ALA A 574 5.12 -9.13 68.57
C ALA A 574 6.05 -7.90 68.47
N PRO A 575 6.89 -7.83 67.41
CA PRO A 575 7.61 -6.61 67.11
C PRO A 575 6.63 -5.52 66.60
N PRO A 576 7.05 -4.24 66.63
CA PRO A 576 6.25 -3.14 66.09
C PRO A 576 5.92 -3.24 64.59
N VAL A 577 6.73 -3.98 63.81
CA VAL A 577 6.55 -4.10 62.36
C VAL A 577 7.13 -5.42 61.84
N ILE A 578 6.48 -5.99 60.82
CA ILE A 578 7.04 -7.03 59.96
C ILE A 578 7.28 -6.48 58.56
N ALA A 579 8.48 -6.65 58.03
CA ALA A 579 8.88 -6.17 56.72
C ALA A 579 8.82 -7.29 55.68
N ILE A 580 8.36 -6.97 54.48
CA ILE A 580 8.17 -7.88 53.35
C ILE A 580 8.71 -7.19 52.09
N LYS A 581 9.54 -7.88 51.31
CA LYS A 581 9.99 -7.36 50.01
C LYS A 581 8.87 -7.43 48.96
N LEU A 582 8.75 -6.38 48.15
CA LEU A 582 7.83 -6.33 47.01
C LEU A 582 8.59 -6.27 45.68
N SER A 583 8.21 -7.15 44.76
CA SER A 583 8.69 -7.13 43.38
C SER A 583 7.96 -6.10 42.51
N LEU A 584 8.58 -5.74 41.38
CA LEU A 584 7.95 -4.88 40.37
C LEU A 584 6.65 -5.46 39.81
N ALA A 585 6.57 -6.78 39.64
CA ALA A 585 5.39 -7.45 39.09
C ALA A 585 4.19 -7.35 40.04
N GLN A 586 4.40 -7.47 41.36
CA GLN A 586 3.36 -7.27 42.36
C GLN A 586 2.87 -5.82 42.38
N LEU A 587 3.79 -4.84 42.28
CA LEU A 587 3.39 -3.44 42.19
C LEU A 587 2.55 -3.15 40.94
N LYS A 588 2.89 -3.73 39.78
CA LYS A 588 2.11 -3.60 38.54
C LYS A 588 0.71 -4.21 38.62
N SER A 589 0.50 -5.19 39.50
CA SER A 589 -0.81 -5.82 39.74
C SER A 589 -1.76 -4.94 40.56
N GLY A 590 -1.23 -3.85 41.13
CA GLY A 590 -1.93 -2.71 41.73
C GLY A 590 -3.20 -2.97 42.55
N PRO A 591 -4.41 -2.89 41.96
CA PRO A 591 -5.65 -3.11 42.70
C PRO A 591 -5.70 -4.42 43.49
N ASP A 592 -5.13 -5.49 42.93
CA ASP A 592 -5.12 -6.82 43.55
C ASP A 592 -4.26 -6.82 44.83
N LEU A 593 -3.08 -6.20 44.78
CA LEU A 593 -2.19 -6.09 45.94
C LEU A 593 -2.85 -5.33 47.11
N ILE A 594 -3.54 -4.23 46.82
CA ILE A 594 -4.24 -3.44 47.85
C ILE A 594 -5.34 -4.28 48.49
N TYR A 595 -6.11 -5.01 47.67
CA TYR A 595 -7.14 -5.92 48.14
C TYR A 595 -6.56 -7.03 49.02
N ASP A 596 -5.46 -7.64 48.61
CA ASP A 596 -4.80 -8.72 49.36
C ASP A 596 -4.28 -8.23 50.71
N VAL A 597 -3.69 -7.03 50.77
CA VAL A 597 -3.27 -6.42 52.05
C VAL A 597 -4.45 -6.23 53.00
N LEU A 598 -5.55 -5.64 52.54
CA LEU A 598 -6.74 -5.43 53.36
C LEU A 598 -7.35 -6.75 53.84
N ARG A 599 -7.50 -7.72 52.93
CA ARG A 599 -8.08 -9.02 53.24
C ARG A 599 -7.24 -9.77 54.25
N THR A 600 -5.93 -9.85 54.03
CA THR A 600 -5.02 -10.66 54.86
C THR A 600 -4.81 -10.03 56.24
N THR A 601 -4.66 -8.70 56.33
CA THR A 601 -4.58 -8.03 57.64
C THR A 601 -5.86 -8.20 58.44
N ALA A 602 -7.04 -8.10 57.81
CA ALA A 602 -8.32 -8.37 58.47
C ALA A 602 -8.45 -9.83 58.92
N LEU A 603 -8.05 -10.79 58.08
CA LEU A 603 -8.10 -12.23 58.39
C LEU A 603 -7.30 -12.57 59.66
N TRP A 604 -6.10 -11.99 59.80
CA TRP A 604 -5.21 -12.24 60.93
C TRP A 604 -5.39 -11.22 62.07
N ASN A 605 -6.40 -10.35 62.00
CA ASN A 605 -6.70 -9.32 62.99
C ASN A 605 -5.44 -8.47 63.32
N LEU A 606 -4.81 -7.99 62.25
CA LEU A 606 -3.71 -7.05 62.22
C LEU A 606 -4.17 -5.73 61.62
N CYS A 607 -3.41 -4.67 61.85
CA CYS A 607 -3.62 -3.39 61.22
C CYS A 607 -2.59 -3.18 60.09
N PRO A 608 -2.90 -2.44 59.02
CA PRO A 608 -1.94 -2.22 57.94
C PRO A 608 -0.61 -1.59 58.38
N TRP A 609 -0.58 -0.80 59.47
CA TRP A 609 0.64 -0.22 60.03
C TRP A 609 1.58 -1.21 60.74
N ASP A 610 1.12 -2.44 60.95
CA ASP A 610 1.95 -3.56 61.40
C ASP A 610 2.87 -4.08 60.29
N LEU A 611 2.61 -3.69 59.03
CA LEU A 611 3.36 -4.12 57.86
C LEU A 611 4.29 -3.01 57.35
N ARG A 612 5.44 -3.42 56.84
CA ARG A 612 6.31 -2.60 55.98
C ARG A 612 6.58 -3.33 54.67
N PHE A 613 6.46 -2.62 53.56
CA PHE A 613 6.93 -3.11 52.27
C PHE A 613 8.25 -2.46 51.89
N ASP A 614 9.22 -3.32 51.58
CA ASP A 614 10.54 -2.92 51.12
C ASP A 614 10.56 -3.05 49.60
N VAL A 615 10.89 -1.95 48.90
CA VAL A 615 10.91 -1.88 47.43
C VAL A 615 12.28 -1.42 46.98
N THR A 616 12.93 -2.17 46.10
CA THR A 616 14.28 -1.81 45.62
C THR A 616 14.29 -0.50 44.83
N GLU A 617 15.41 0.21 44.87
CA GLU A 617 15.61 1.46 44.11
C GLU A 617 15.39 1.25 42.60
N ALA A 618 15.89 0.14 42.04
CA ALA A 618 15.69 -0.23 40.64
C ALA A 618 14.21 -0.45 40.28
N THR A 619 13.43 -1.06 41.19
CA THR A 619 11.98 -1.22 41.02
C THR A 619 11.29 0.14 40.96
N LEU A 620 11.64 1.08 41.84
CA LEU A 620 11.07 2.42 41.84
C LEU A 620 11.43 3.23 40.59
N ALA A 621 12.66 3.10 40.10
CA ALA A 621 13.10 3.77 38.86
C ALA A 621 12.24 3.35 37.66
N GLN A 622 11.90 2.06 37.55
CA GLN A 622 11.05 1.53 36.50
C GLN A 622 9.58 1.94 36.67
N THR A 623 9.09 2.11 37.92
CA THR A 623 7.69 2.51 38.17
C THR A 623 7.38 3.96 37.79
N LYS A 624 8.33 4.91 37.84
CA LYS A 624 8.07 6.32 37.43
C LYS A 624 7.56 6.46 35.99
N TRP A 625 7.78 5.46 35.13
CA TRP A 625 7.34 5.45 33.72
C TRP A 625 5.90 4.95 33.55
N THR A 626 5.36 4.24 34.54
CA THR A 626 4.00 3.71 34.57
C THR A 626 3.21 4.43 35.66
N HIS A 627 2.19 5.22 35.30
CA HIS A 627 1.33 5.91 36.28
C HIS A 627 0.66 4.91 37.25
N ASN A 628 1.34 4.56 38.35
CA ASN A 628 0.90 3.54 39.29
C ASN A 628 0.76 4.17 40.68
N ASP A 629 -0.47 4.30 41.18
CA ASP A 629 -0.83 5.00 42.42
C ASP A 629 -0.85 4.08 43.65
N VAL A 630 -0.27 2.89 43.52
CA VAL A 630 -0.36 1.81 44.51
C VAL A 630 0.39 2.13 45.80
N LEU A 631 1.63 2.62 45.71
CA LEU A 631 2.41 2.99 46.89
C LEU A 631 1.74 4.12 47.71
N PRO A 632 1.25 5.22 47.10
CA PRO A 632 0.41 6.19 47.80
C PRO A 632 -0.80 5.56 48.49
N ARG A 633 -1.56 4.69 47.81
CA ARG A 633 -2.75 4.04 48.39
C ARG A 633 -2.41 3.11 49.56
N LEU A 634 -1.35 2.31 49.45
CA LEU A 634 -0.89 1.47 50.56
C LEU A 634 -0.52 2.31 51.79
N ARG A 635 0.06 3.50 51.59
CA ARG A 635 0.35 4.45 52.67
C ARG A 635 -0.91 5.06 53.27
N GLU A 636 -1.92 5.37 52.46
CA GLU A 636 -3.22 5.85 52.96
C GLU A 636 -3.90 4.81 53.87
N LEU A 637 -3.68 3.52 53.60
CA LEU A 637 -4.11 2.43 54.50
C LEU A 637 -3.31 2.36 55.81
N GLY A 638 -2.14 2.99 55.86
CA GLY A 638 -1.24 2.99 57.01
C GLY A 638 -0.02 2.07 56.88
N VAL A 639 0.15 1.38 55.75
CA VAL A 639 1.32 0.53 55.51
C VAL A 639 2.59 1.38 55.41
N LYS A 640 3.67 0.94 56.04
CA LYS A 640 4.97 1.61 55.95
C LYS A 640 5.67 1.19 54.66
N ILE A 641 6.39 2.11 54.02
CA ILE A 641 7.18 1.83 52.81
C ILE A 641 8.65 2.13 53.10
N ALA A 642 9.54 1.21 52.74
CA ALA A 642 10.98 1.43 52.71
C ALA A 642 11.54 1.32 51.29
N ILE A 643 12.58 2.10 50.99
CA ILE A 643 13.39 1.91 49.78
C ILE A 643 14.56 1.01 50.13
N ASP A 644 14.65 -0.12 49.44
CA ASP A 644 15.68 -1.14 49.60
C ASP A 644 16.86 -0.93 48.64
N ASP A 645 18.04 -1.43 48.99
CA ASP A 645 19.28 -1.35 48.19
C ASP A 645 19.70 0.08 47.77
N PHE A 646 19.40 1.10 48.58
CA PHE A 646 19.66 2.49 48.21
C PHE A 646 21.16 2.79 48.12
N GLY A 647 21.59 3.39 47.00
CA GLY A 647 22.98 3.79 46.78
C GLY A 647 23.79 2.87 45.86
N THR A 648 23.14 1.88 45.23
CA THR A 648 23.78 0.89 44.35
C THR A 648 23.85 1.32 42.89
N GLU A 649 22.79 1.91 42.33
CA GLU A 649 22.73 2.23 40.90
C GLU A 649 22.04 3.58 40.56
N TYR A 650 20.96 3.97 41.25
CA TYR A 650 20.06 5.05 40.81
C TYR A 650 19.80 6.09 41.90
N SER A 651 20.83 6.68 42.52
CA SER A 651 20.69 7.64 43.61
C SER A 651 19.99 8.96 43.23
N SER A 652 18.68 8.91 43.01
CA SER A 652 17.82 10.06 42.69
C SER A 652 16.88 10.35 43.85
N PHE A 653 17.14 11.46 44.53
CA PHE A 653 16.33 11.95 45.64
C PHE A 653 14.88 12.30 45.23
N ASP A 654 14.58 12.36 43.93
CA ASP A 654 13.24 12.61 43.44
C ASP A 654 12.25 11.50 43.83
N TYR A 655 12.69 10.24 43.95
CA TYR A 655 11.82 9.14 44.40
C TYR A 655 11.36 9.35 45.85
N LEU A 656 12.27 9.80 46.72
CA LEU A 656 12.01 10.05 48.14
C LEU A 656 10.94 11.14 48.32
N LYS A 657 11.03 12.22 47.53
CA LYS A 657 10.06 13.31 47.55
C LYS A 657 8.69 12.90 47.01
N THR A 658 8.68 12.10 45.94
CA THR A 658 7.45 11.71 45.22
C THR A 658 6.62 10.71 46.03
N TYR A 659 7.24 9.66 46.56
CA TYR A 659 6.52 8.56 47.20
C TYR A 659 6.37 8.70 48.73
N ARG A 660 7.02 9.70 49.34
CA ARG A 660 6.97 9.99 50.78
C ARG A 660 7.21 8.75 51.65
N VAL A 661 8.27 8.01 51.36
CA VAL A 661 8.62 6.76 52.04
C VAL A 661 8.91 6.97 53.53
N ASN A 662 8.77 5.91 54.32
CA ASN A 662 9.00 5.94 55.77
C ASN A 662 10.47 5.67 56.12
N HIS A 663 11.12 4.76 55.38
CA HIS A 663 12.49 4.35 55.66
C HIS A 663 13.34 4.29 54.38
N LEU A 664 14.64 4.44 54.57
CA LEU A 664 15.69 4.22 53.60
C LEU A 664 16.60 3.11 54.11
N LYS A 665 16.72 2.01 53.37
CA LYS A 665 17.66 0.93 53.68
C LYS A 665 18.95 1.16 52.89
N LEU A 666 20.04 1.33 53.62
CA LEU A 666 21.36 1.60 53.06
C LEU A 666 22.05 0.26 52.79
N ALA A 667 22.35 -0.01 51.52
CA ALA A 667 22.95 -1.26 51.10
C ALA A 667 24.32 -1.51 51.78
N GLN A 668 24.61 -2.77 52.08
CA GLN A 668 25.86 -3.19 52.72
C GLN A 668 27.11 -2.66 52.00
N ALA A 669 27.16 -2.79 50.67
CA ALA A 669 28.29 -2.34 49.86
C ALA A 669 28.60 -0.84 50.06
N PHE A 670 27.57 -0.02 50.31
CA PHE A 670 27.73 1.40 50.57
C PHE A 670 28.34 1.67 51.95
N ILE A 671 27.95 0.91 52.97
CA ILE A 671 28.52 0.96 54.33
C ILE A 671 29.97 0.47 54.34
N ASP A 672 30.26 -0.61 53.62
CA ASP A 672 31.60 -1.16 53.47
C ASP A 672 32.56 -0.15 52.84
N THR A 673 32.12 0.49 51.75
CA THR A 673 32.92 1.50 51.05
C THR A 673 33.13 2.73 51.94
N ALA A 674 32.10 3.19 52.64
CA ALA A 674 32.19 4.32 53.56
C ALA A 674 33.12 4.08 54.77
N THR A 675 33.37 2.82 55.14
CA THR A 675 34.31 2.49 56.23
C THR A 675 35.77 2.59 55.76
N ARG A 676 36.04 2.46 54.44
CA ARG A 676 37.39 2.45 53.86
C ARG A 676 37.76 3.75 53.14
N ASP A 677 36.78 4.47 52.60
CA ASP A 677 36.98 5.67 51.79
C ASP A 677 36.35 6.93 52.44
N PRO A 678 37.15 7.97 52.76
CA PRO A 678 36.65 9.22 53.33
C PRO A 678 35.63 9.97 52.45
N ALA A 679 35.72 9.84 51.13
CA ALA A 679 34.76 10.49 50.23
C ALA A 679 33.39 9.81 50.34
N SER A 680 33.35 8.48 50.25
CA SER A 680 32.15 7.67 50.47
C SER A 680 31.55 7.87 51.87
N ALA A 681 32.38 8.00 52.91
CA ALA A 681 31.94 8.35 54.27
C ALA A 681 31.24 9.72 54.35
N THR A 682 31.66 10.67 53.50
CA THR A 682 31.05 12.00 53.42
C THR A 682 29.70 11.94 52.71
N THR A 683 29.60 11.18 51.63
CA THR A 683 28.33 10.92 50.92
C THR A 683 27.32 10.24 51.84
N LEU A 684 27.74 9.20 52.58
CA LEU A 684 26.90 8.51 53.56
C LEU A 684 26.36 9.48 54.63
N ARG A 685 27.21 10.34 55.19
CA ARG A 685 26.77 11.37 56.15
C ARG A 685 25.79 12.37 55.53
N ALA A 686 25.99 12.77 54.29
CA ALA A 686 25.08 13.67 53.59
C ALA A 686 23.69 13.04 53.40
N ILE A 687 23.63 11.77 53.00
CA ILE A 687 22.36 11.02 52.87
C ILE A 687 21.67 10.89 54.23
N ILE A 688 22.42 10.54 55.28
CA ILE A 688 21.86 10.41 56.63
C ILE A 688 21.26 11.73 57.12
N ASN A 689 21.99 12.82 56.95
CA ASN A 689 21.51 14.15 57.34
C ASN A 689 20.26 14.56 56.54
N PHE A 690 20.25 14.31 55.23
CA PHE A 690 19.10 14.60 54.38
C PHE A 690 17.86 13.81 54.82
N ALA A 691 17.99 12.49 55.00
CA ALA A 691 16.87 11.64 55.41
C ALA A 691 16.29 12.13 56.75
N ARG A 692 17.16 12.50 57.71
CA ARG A 692 16.74 13.09 58.98
C ARG A 692 15.98 14.41 58.81
N GLU A 693 16.44 15.32 57.96
CA GLU A 693 15.78 16.62 57.71
C GLU A 693 14.39 16.45 57.07
N VAL A 694 14.21 15.43 56.23
CA VAL A 694 12.93 15.12 55.56
C VAL A 694 12.03 14.24 56.43
N GLY A 695 12.52 13.71 57.55
CA GLY A 695 11.77 12.85 58.46
C GLY A 695 11.67 11.39 57.99
N ILE A 696 12.64 10.91 57.22
CA ILE A 696 12.75 9.53 56.73
C ILE A 696 13.70 8.76 57.67
N GLY A 697 13.26 7.61 58.18
CA GLY A 697 14.07 6.73 59.01
C GLY A 697 15.16 6.02 58.20
N ILE A 698 16.24 5.60 58.85
CA ILE A 698 17.36 4.91 58.20
C ILE A 698 17.52 3.53 58.79
N ILE A 699 17.74 2.55 57.91
CA ILE A 699 18.06 1.18 58.26
C ILE A 699 19.40 0.86 57.59
N ALA A 700 20.43 0.57 58.37
CA ALA A 700 21.73 0.13 57.87
C ALA A 700 21.72 -1.39 57.65
N GLU A 701 21.91 -1.85 56.42
CA GLU A 701 21.93 -3.28 56.10
C GLU A 701 23.35 -3.84 56.06
N GLY A 702 23.49 -5.13 56.37
CA GLY A 702 24.79 -5.80 56.33
C GLY A 702 25.80 -5.24 57.33
N VAL A 703 25.34 -4.82 58.52
CA VAL A 703 26.25 -4.52 59.63
C VAL A 703 26.80 -5.84 60.17
N GLU A 704 28.08 -6.09 59.90
CA GLU A 704 28.80 -7.33 60.23
C GLU A 704 29.85 -7.13 61.33
N THR A 705 30.39 -5.91 61.47
CA THR A 705 31.50 -5.62 62.39
C THR A 705 31.17 -4.50 63.39
N GLN A 706 31.86 -4.54 64.54
CA GLN A 706 31.78 -3.47 65.53
C GLN A 706 32.32 -2.13 64.99
N GLU A 707 33.24 -2.16 64.02
CA GLU A 707 33.80 -0.97 63.37
C GLU A 707 32.76 -0.25 62.53
N GLN A 708 32.02 -0.98 61.68
CA GLN A 708 30.90 -0.44 60.90
C GLN A 708 29.85 0.17 61.84
N ARG A 709 29.47 -0.56 62.91
CA ARG A 709 28.53 -0.06 63.92
C ARG A 709 29.01 1.24 64.57
N SER A 710 30.27 1.30 64.99
CA SER A 710 30.84 2.47 65.65
C SER A 710 30.89 3.68 64.71
N SER A 711 31.25 3.46 63.44
CA SER A 711 31.24 4.48 62.38
C SER A 711 29.83 5.05 62.18
N LEU A 712 28.81 4.19 62.07
CA LEU A 712 27.42 4.58 61.91
C LEU A 712 26.87 5.34 63.13
N ILE A 713 27.17 4.91 64.35
CA ILE A 713 26.79 5.63 65.59
C ILE A 713 27.41 7.03 65.64
N SER A 714 28.65 7.19 65.16
CA SER A 714 29.37 8.48 65.19
C SER A 714 28.68 9.58 64.36
N THR A 715 27.75 9.22 63.46
CA THR A 715 26.95 10.17 62.70
C THR A 715 25.92 10.93 63.55
N GLY A 716 25.67 10.47 64.78
CA GLY A 716 24.78 11.12 65.74
C GLY A 716 23.29 11.10 65.38
N SER A 717 22.90 10.32 64.38
CA SER A 717 21.49 10.17 63.97
C SER A 717 20.93 8.83 64.47
N PRO A 718 19.73 8.81 65.07
CA PRO A 718 19.04 7.56 65.39
C PRO A 718 18.85 6.74 64.12
N MET A 719 19.23 5.46 64.17
CA MET A 719 19.11 4.56 63.03
C MET A 719 18.91 3.13 63.48
N ASN A 720 18.22 2.39 62.62
CA ASN A 720 18.02 0.97 62.78
C ASN A 720 19.13 0.23 62.02
N ALA A 721 19.34 -1.04 62.33
CA ALA A 721 20.34 -1.86 61.67
C ALA A 721 19.91 -3.32 61.57
N GLN A 722 20.42 -3.96 60.52
CA GLN A 722 20.31 -5.38 60.23
C GLN A 722 21.69 -5.89 59.81
N GLY A 723 21.99 -7.16 60.09
CA GLY A 723 23.23 -7.80 59.66
C GLY A 723 23.75 -8.82 60.66
N TYR A 724 24.78 -9.56 60.23
CA TYR A 724 25.32 -10.70 60.97
C TYR A 724 25.96 -10.33 62.31
N TYR A 725 26.28 -9.05 62.52
CA TYR A 725 26.71 -8.56 63.82
C TYR A 725 25.64 -8.77 64.91
N PHE A 726 24.37 -8.75 64.52
CA PHE A 726 23.23 -8.97 65.42
C PHE A 726 22.66 -10.38 65.28
N SER A 727 22.29 -10.77 64.06
CA SER A 727 21.75 -12.11 63.79
C SER A 727 21.77 -12.42 62.30
N LYS A 728 21.77 -13.71 61.96
CA LYS A 728 21.40 -14.17 60.63
C LYS A 728 19.87 -14.22 60.51
N ALA A 729 19.34 -14.48 59.32
CA ALA A 729 17.95 -14.88 59.21
C ALA A 729 17.76 -16.20 59.97
N VAL A 730 16.72 -16.27 60.81
CA VAL A 730 16.47 -17.42 61.70
C VAL A 730 15.05 -17.95 61.56
N SER A 731 14.83 -19.21 61.95
CA SER A 731 13.48 -19.81 61.97
C SER A 731 12.51 -19.03 62.87
N SER A 732 11.20 -19.23 62.67
CA SER A 732 10.16 -18.62 63.51
C SER A 732 10.33 -18.89 65.02
N GLN A 733 10.82 -20.08 65.38
CA GLN A 733 11.08 -20.46 66.78
C GLN A 733 12.26 -19.69 67.39
N GLN A 734 13.34 -19.55 66.64
CA GLN A 734 14.51 -18.77 67.06
C GLN A 734 14.18 -17.27 67.11
N ALA A 735 13.40 -16.77 66.14
CA ALA A 735 12.92 -15.39 66.13
C ALA A 735 12.06 -15.09 67.37
N ALA A 736 11.19 -16.02 67.79
CA ALA A 736 10.42 -15.89 69.03
C ALA A 736 11.33 -15.75 70.26
N ALA A 737 12.41 -16.53 70.35
CA ALA A 737 13.38 -16.41 71.45
C ALA A 737 14.07 -15.04 71.48
N LEU A 738 14.44 -14.50 70.32
CA LEU A 738 15.00 -13.15 70.20
C LEU A 738 13.99 -12.08 70.63
N LEU A 739 12.74 -12.19 70.19
CA LEU A 739 11.66 -11.24 70.55
C LEU A 739 11.35 -11.25 72.04
N MET A 740 11.35 -12.42 72.69
CA MET A 740 11.19 -12.52 74.15
C MET A 740 12.34 -11.85 74.90
N ALA A 741 13.58 -11.93 74.39
CA ALA A 741 14.71 -11.22 74.97
C ALA A 741 14.61 -9.69 74.79
N GLY A 742 13.92 -9.24 73.74
CA GLY A 742 13.59 -7.83 73.46
C GLY A 742 14.75 -6.96 72.96
N SER A 743 15.99 -7.37 73.22
CA SER A 743 17.20 -6.73 72.71
C SER A 743 18.29 -7.77 72.41
N ILE A 744 19.02 -7.55 71.32
CA ILE A 744 20.18 -8.35 70.95
C ILE A 744 21.42 -7.65 71.52
N VAL A 745 22.04 -8.27 72.51
CA VAL A 745 23.32 -7.81 73.05
C VAL A 745 24.42 -8.32 72.12
N PRO A 746 25.19 -7.44 71.47
CA PRO A 746 26.26 -7.89 70.60
C PRO A 746 27.37 -8.60 71.38
N PRO A 747 28.11 -9.54 70.76
CA PRO A 747 29.20 -10.23 71.43
C PRO A 747 30.23 -9.22 71.95
N THR A 748 30.50 -9.24 73.25
CA THR A 748 31.36 -8.27 73.94
C THR A 748 32.87 -8.54 73.79
N PHE A 749 33.29 -9.47 72.93
CA PHE A 749 34.71 -9.76 72.69
C PHE A 749 35.02 -10.09 71.22
N PRO A 750 36.16 -9.66 70.67
CA PRO A 750 36.64 -10.13 69.38
C PRO A 750 37.12 -11.57 69.55
N GLY A 751 36.28 -12.55 69.19
CA GLY A 751 36.69 -13.96 69.03
C GLY A 751 35.88 -15.04 69.77
N ALA A 752 34.74 -14.73 70.40
CA ALA A 752 33.88 -15.77 70.99
C ALA A 752 32.58 -15.91 70.20
N THR A 753 32.40 -17.06 69.54
CA THR A 753 31.09 -17.50 69.05
C THR A 753 30.12 -17.62 70.23
N ASN A 754 28.89 -17.13 70.02
CA ASN A 754 27.83 -17.19 71.00
C ASN A 754 27.43 -18.67 71.22
N PRO A 755 27.49 -19.24 72.43
CA PRO A 755 27.31 -20.69 72.65
C PRO A 755 25.87 -21.18 72.49
N MET A 756 24.94 -20.35 72.02
CA MET A 756 23.54 -20.74 71.76
C MET A 756 23.28 -21.29 70.35
N PHE A 757 24.29 -21.31 69.47
CA PHE A 757 24.16 -21.85 68.12
C PHE A 757 25.39 -22.70 67.77
N GLU A 758 25.42 -23.94 68.23
CA GLU A 758 26.22 -25.00 67.62
C GLU A 758 25.29 -26.00 66.95
N ASP A 759 25.37 -26.11 65.62
CA ASP A 759 24.97 -27.29 64.88
C ASP A 759 26.01 -27.57 63.77
N ALA A 760 26.74 -28.69 63.96
CA ALA A 760 27.33 -29.66 63.02
C ALA A 760 28.21 -29.21 61.80
N PRO A 761 29.14 -30.08 61.33
CA PRO A 761 30.41 -29.66 60.72
C PRO A 761 30.34 -29.36 59.22
N HIS A 762 31.15 -28.40 58.80
CA HIS A 762 31.47 -28.12 57.39
C HIS A 762 32.04 -29.36 56.67
N PRO A 763 31.66 -29.62 55.40
CA PRO A 763 32.34 -30.60 54.56
C PRO A 763 33.74 -30.08 54.17
N PRO A 764 34.71 -30.97 53.88
CA PRO A 764 36.09 -30.58 53.63
C PRO A 764 36.23 -29.83 52.29
N GLU A 765 36.99 -28.74 52.31
CA GLU A 765 37.49 -28.06 51.11
C GLU A 765 38.41 -29.01 50.33
N ASP A 766 37.97 -29.41 49.14
CA ASP A 766 38.84 -30.06 48.16
C ASP A 766 39.71 -28.99 47.49
N ARG A 767 41.03 -29.15 47.64
CA ARG A 767 42.02 -28.46 46.82
C ARG A 767 42.07 -29.13 45.44
N GLY A 768 41.69 -28.40 44.41
CA GLY A 768 41.87 -28.74 42.99
C GLY A 768 42.00 -27.49 42.15
#